data_AF-A0A1T5IPN0-F1
#
_entry.id   AF-A0A1T5IPN0-F1
#
_cell.length_a   1.000
_cell.length_b   1.000
_cell.length_c   1.000
_cell.angle_alpha   90.00
_cell.angle_beta   90.00
_cell.angle_gamma   90.00
#
_symmetry.space_group_name_H-M   'P 1'
#
loop_
_entity.id
_entity.type
_entity.pdbx_description
1 polymer ?
#
loop_
_entity_poly.entity_id
_entity_poly.type
_entity_poly.pdbx_seq_one_letter_code
_entity_poly.pdbx_strand_id
1 'polypeptide(L)'
;MEIRKLLKNNFLIFDGAMGTMLQRKGLKAGQLPEEYNIQCPEIIRDIHRKYLEAGSDIITTNTFGANRLKLRDSSYSVETIIENAVMIAKEAGGEKKVALDIGPIGQMMEPIGTLSFDEAYDIFKEQVIVGTRAGADIILIETISDLYEAKAAILAAKENSHLPVFCTMTFQENMRTLTGTDAITMVQVLEGLGVDVLGVNCSLGPKQLYPIIDKILKFATIPVMIQPNAGLPKIINDETIYDLTSEEFSQEIKYIADKGVGIFGGCCGTDPNFIKAVKEKLENLRPKELKNKRLTTACSSTKTVILGENVKVIGERINPTGKKKLKEALKSTNIDYIISEAIKQKETGSDILDINLGLPEIDEIGMMTKVIKELQSIIDLPLQIDSMKSDVIEKAVRIYNGKPIINSVNGKRESMEKIFPIVKKYGTCVIGLTLDDAGLPKTAEKRLEIATNIIETAKNYGIPEENIIIDCLVLTASAAQEAVMETLKAIPMIKSRYNVKTALGASNVSFGLPERKIINATYLALALGCGLDAPITDSTSPVLMDTIRAFKVISNQDKECREYIDFYNRGAKEDKIKKEKIEKDLKQIVIDGMKDEAKTKTKELLEITDPMKIVDDYLISALDVVGENYDNGDIFLPQLIRSAETVKIAFEVIKERMIEEGKDKISKGKIILATVKGDIHDIGKNIVKILLENYGFDVIDLGKDVDIHEIVERAQREDVKLVGLSALMTTTVRAMEETIIELKKQKPKCSIMVGGAVLNKEYSKMIGAHYYGKDARESVNIARKVFGV
;
A
#
# COMPACT_ATOMS: atom_id res chain seq x y z
N MET A 1 15.81 -23.64 -2.37
CA MET A 1 15.21 -24.47 -1.30
C MET A 1 13.72 -24.51 -1.52
N GLU A 2 13.07 -25.68 -1.55
CA GLU A 2 11.61 -25.73 -1.70
C GLU A 2 10.93 -25.74 -0.32
N ILE A 3 10.49 -24.57 0.16
CA ILE A 3 9.81 -24.41 1.46
C ILE A 3 8.60 -25.35 1.59
N ARG A 4 7.87 -25.55 0.49
CA ARG A 4 6.73 -26.49 0.42
C ARG A 4 7.12 -27.93 0.80
N LYS A 5 8.34 -28.37 0.45
CA LYS A 5 8.83 -29.70 0.83
C LYS A 5 9.11 -29.79 2.33
N LEU A 6 9.63 -28.72 2.92
CA LEU A 6 9.89 -28.65 4.37
C LEU A 6 8.58 -28.69 5.18
N LEU A 7 7.53 -28.02 4.68
CA LEU A 7 6.22 -27.97 5.31
C LEU A 7 5.35 -29.22 5.11
N LYS A 8 5.75 -30.16 4.24
CA LYS A 8 4.93 -31.33 3.92
C LYS A 8 4.68 -32.22 5.15
N ASN A 9 5.66 -32.33 6.03
CA ASN A 9 5.62 -33.25 7.17
C ASN A 9 5.66 -32.54 8.53
N ASN A 10 6.12 -31.29 8.61
CA ASN A 10 6.33 -30.59 9.87
C ASN A 10 5.99 -29.10 9.73
N PHE A 11 5.49 -28.49 10.80
CA PHE A 11 5.47 -27.03 10.92
C PHE A 11 6.91 -26.50 11.01
N LEU A 12 7.16 -25.30 10.48
CA LEU A 12 8.43 -24.61 10.66
C LEU A 12 8.28 -23.58 11.77
N ILE A 13 9.18 -23.65 12.76
CA ILE A 13 9.16 -22.77 13.92
C ILE A 13 10.33 -21.77 13.83
N PHE A 14 10.02 -20.49 13.72
CA PHE A 14 10.95 -19.37 13.88
C PHE A 14 11.21 -19.09 15.37
N ASP A 15 12.18 -18.23 15.66
CA ASP A 15 12.44 -17.72 17.01
C ASP A 15 11.42 -16.67 17.46
N GLY A 16 11.67 -16.11 18.64
CA GLY A 16 10.91 -15.02 19.25
C GLY A 16 11.63 -13.68 19.19
N ALA A 17 11.28 -12.74 20.07
CA ALA A 17 11.82 -11.38 20.04
C ALA A 17 13.29 -11.25 20.47
N MET A 18 14.16 -10.90 19.52
CA MET A 18 15.54 -10.44 19.80
C MET A 18 15.57 -9.19 20.68
N GLY A 19 14.79 -8.16 20.33
CA GLY A 19 14.78 -6.87 21.06
C GLY A 19 14.38 -7.01 22.53
N THR A 20 13.34 -7.80 22.83
CA THR A 20 12.90 -8.06 24.21
C THR A 20 13.97 -8.81 25.01
N MET A 21 14.66 -9.78 24.38
CA MET A 21 15.74 -10.52 25.02
C MET A 21 16.96 -9.63 25.31
N LEU A 22 17.28 -8.69 24.41
CA LEU A 22 18.35 -7.72 24.59
C LEU A 22 18.05 -6.70 25.71
N GLN A 23 16.80 -6.22 25.80
CA GLN A 23 16.37 -5.37 26.93
C GLN A 23 16.62 -6.03 28.28
N ARG A 24 16.25 -7.32 28.42
CA ARG A 24 16.52 -8.12 29.65
C ARG A 24 18.01 -8.31 29.94
N LYS A 25 18.87 -8.16 28.93
CA LYS A 25 20.33 -8.23 29.04
C LYS A 25 20.99 -6.87 29.22
N GLY A 26 20.21 -5.81 29.41
CA GLY A 26 20.72 -4.48 29.76
C GLY A 26 20.82 -3.49 28.60
N LEU A 27 20.25 -3.80 27.42
CA LEU A 27 20.13 -2.83 26.33
C LEU A 27 19.34 -1.61 26.80
N LYS A 28 19.99 -0.44 26.79
CA LYS A 28 19.38 0.82 27.24
C LYS A 28 18.57 1.46 26.14
N ALA A 29 17.62 2.31 26.54
CA ALA A 29 16.86 3.16 25.63
C ALA A 29 17.79 3.98 24.73
N GLY A 30 17.54 3.95 23.43
CA GLY A 30 18.30 4.66 22.40
C GLY A 30 19.64 4.07 21.99
N GLN A 31 20.03 2.92 22.53
CA GLN A 31 21.09 2.13 21.91
C GLN A 31 20.55 1.37 20.70
N LEU A 32 21.38 1.24 19.66
CA LEU A 32 21.08 0.44 18.48
C LEU A 32 21.28 -1.05 18.79
N PRO A 33 20.23 -1.89 18.76
CA PRO A 33 20.36 -3.33 18.99
C PRO A 33 21.38 -3.99 18.07
N GLU A 34 21.47 -3.51 16.82
CA GLU A 34 22.32 -4.09 15.78
C GLU A 34 23.83 -3.91 16.07
N GLU A 35 24.22 -2.95 16.91
CA GLU A 35 25.63 -2.78 17.33
C GLU A 35 26.11 -3.88 18.27
N TYR A 36 25.19 -4.58 18.96
CA TYR A 36 25.54 -5.68 19.85
C TYR A 36 26.14 -6.86 19.09
N ASN A 37 25.94 -6.94 17.78
CA ASN A 37 26.64 -7.92 16.93
C ASN A 37 28.17 -7.77 16.99
N ILE A 38 28.67 -6.59 17.35
CA ILE A 38 30.10 -6.30 17.42
C ILE A 38 30.53 -6.02 18.88
N GLN A 39 29.73 -5.24 19.61
CA GLN A 39 30.07 -4.82 20.97
C GLN A 39 29.92 -5.96 22.00
N CYS A 40 28.89 -6.81 21.82
CA CYS A 40 28.51 -7.86 22.79
C CYS A 40 28.08 -9.17 22.07
N PRO A 41 28.91 -9.73 21.16
CA PRO A 41 28.52 -10.84 20.29
C PRO A 41 28.15 -12.12 21.06
N GLU A 42 28.69 -12.31 22.26
CA GLU A 42 28.34 -13.40 23.17
C GLU A 42 26.90 -13.36 23.65
N ILE A 43 26.32 -12.15 23.84
CA ILE A 43 24.91 -12.01 24.23
C ILE A 43 24.00 -12.46 23.09
N ILE A 44 24.30 -12.04 21.86
CA ILE A 44 23.55 -12.46 20.66
C ILE A 44 23.61 -13.98 20.48
N ARG A 45 24.81 -14.56 20.63
CA ARG A 45 25.02 -16.02 20.57
C ARG A 45 24.23 -16.78 21.64
N ASP A 46 24.18 -16.27 22.88
CA ASP A 46 23.38 -16.86 23.98
C ASP A 46 21.89 -16.84 23.65
N ILE A 47 21.38 -15.73 23.09
CA ILE A 47 19.96 -15.60 22.72
C ILE A 47 19.59 -16.60 21.62
N HIS A 48 20.39 -16.70 20.55
CA HIS A 48 20.14 -17.70 19.50
C HIS A 48 20.14 -19.13 20.05
N ARG A 49 21.12 -19.49 20.88
CA ARG A 49 21.17 -20.82 21.52
C ARG A 49 19.92 -21.14 22.31
N LYS A 50 19.40 -20.18 23.08
CA LYS A 50 18.16 -20.37 23.85
C LYS A 50 16.94 -20.63 22.99
N TYR A 51 16.78 -19.94 21.87
CA TYR A 51 15.67 -20.20 20.95
C TYR A 51 15.82 -21.55 20.23
N LEU A 52 17.05 -21.93 19.87
CA LEU A 52 17.34 -23.25 19.30
C LEU A 52 17.04 -24.38 20.29
N GLU A 53 17.44 -24.23 21.55
CA GLU A 53 17.12 -25.15 22.65
C GLU A 53 15.61 -25.24 22.92
N ALA A 54 14.88 -24.13 22.72
CA ALA A 54 13.42 -24.10 22.80
C ALA A 54 12.71 -24.77 21.60
N GLY A 55 13.45 -25.14 20.55
CA GLY A 55 12.91 -25.90 19.41
C GLY A 55 12.70 -25.11 18.13
N SER A 56 13.27 -23.89 18.01
CA SER A 56 13.31 -23.16 16.74
C SER A 56 14.03 -23.98 15.65
N ASP A 57 13.42 -24.01 14.47
CA ASP A 57 13.98 -24.58 13.25
C ASP A 57 14.75 -23.54 12.43
N ILE A 58 14.36 -22.27 12.58
CA ILE A 58 14.92 -21.10 11.90
C ILE A 58 15.14 -20.00 12.94
N ILE A 59 16.29 -19.34 12.91
CA ILE A 59 16.59 -18.15 13.72
C ILE A 59 16.78 -16.93 12.84
N THR A 60 16.37 -15.77 13.34
CA THR A 60 16.48 -14.47 12.66
C THR A 60 17.77 -13.76 13.08
N THR A 61 18.50 -13.18 12.13
CA THR A 61 19.69 -12.37 12.46
C THR A 61 19.28 -11.11 13.22
N ASN A 62 20.14 -10.60 14.09
CA ASN A 62 19.92 -9.30 14.76
C ASN A 62 20.22 -8.14 13.78
N THR A 63 19.40 -8.00 12.74
CA THR A 63 19.60 -7.05 11.62
C THR A 63 18.34 -6.28 11.23
N PHE A 64 17.24 -6.39 12.00
CA PHE A 64 15.96 -5.73 11.75
C PHE A 64 16.09 -4.30 11.20
N GLY A 65 16.91 -3.47 11.82
CA GLY A 65 17.14 -2.09 11.40
C GLY A 65 18.53 -1.80 10.85
N ALA A 66 19.25 -2.80 10.34
CA ALA A 66 20.60 -2.65 9.83
C ALA A 66 20.62 -1.97 8.44
N ASN A 67 20.15 -0.73 8.35
CA ASN A 67 20.13 0.05 7.11
C ASN A 67 20.88 1.38 7.28
N ARG A 68 21.37 1.96 6.17
CA ARG A 68 22.22 3.16 6.19
C ARG A 68 21.59 4.40 6.82
N LEU A 69 20.26 4.51 6.84
CA LEU A 69 19.57 5.65 7.45
C LEU A 69 19.50 5.50 8.97
N LYS A 70 19.23 4.27 9.45
CA LYS A 70 19.19 3.96 10.88
C LYS A 70 20.58 3.86 11.51
N LEU A 71 21.57 3.40 10.76
CA LEU A 71 22.96 3.26 11.21
C LEU A 71 23.82 4.51 10.92
N ARG A 72 23.23 5.64 10.54
CA ARG A 72 23.95 6.86 10.14
C ARG A 72 24.95 7.34 11.19
N ASP A 73 24.56 7.26 12.47
CA ASP A 73 25.37 7.72 13.61
C ASP A 73 26.12 6.56 14.29
N SER A 74 26.05 5.35 13.72
CA SER A 74 26.83 4.21 14.21
C SER A 74 28.30 4.36 13.83
N SER A 75 29.18 3.84 14.69
CA SER A 75 30.60 3.73 14.39
C SER A 75 30.93 2.58 13.40
N TYR A 76 29.94 1.76 13.05
CA TYR A 76 30.11 0.58 12.20
C TYR A 76 29.30 0.69 10.91
N SER A 77 29.85 0.17 9.81
CA SER A 77 29.11 0.12 8.55
C SER A 77 27.97 -0.91 8.60
N VAL A 78 26.96 -0.69 7.76
CA VAL A 78 25.88 -1.66 7.49
C VAL A 78 26.45 -3.03 7.17
N GLU A 79 27.47 -3.06 6.29
CA GLU A 79 28.16 -4.29 5.89
C GLU A 79 28.75 -5.05 7.08
N THR A 80 29.53 -4.36 7.92
CA THR A 80 30.17 -4.97 9.10
C THR A 80 29.15 -5.53 10.07
N ILE A 81 28.08 -4.77 10.34
CA ILE A 81 27.01 -5.19 11.26
C ILE A 81 26.32 -6.47 10.75
N ILE A 82 25.92 -6.50 9.48
CA ILE A 82 25.19 -7.64 8.89
C ILE A 82 26.10 -8.87 8.81
N GLU A 83 27.37 -8.72 8.42
CA GLU A 83 28.30 -9.85 8.35
C GLU A 83 28.49 -10.51 9.72
N ASN A 84 28.71 -9.72 10.78
CA ASN A 84 28.85 -10.25 12.13
C ASN A 84 27.56 -10.91 12.62
N ALA A 85 26.40 -10.30 12.34
CA ALA A 85 25.10 -10.87 12.74
C ALA A 85 24.86 -12.25 12.11
N VAL A 86 25.11 -12.38 10.80
CA VAL A 86 24.97 -13.66 10.08
C VAL A 86 25.98 -14.68 10.61
N MET A 87 27.25 -14.30 10.80
CA MET A 87 28.27 -15.20 11.34
C MET A 87 27.88 -15.74 12.72
N ILE A 88 27.47 -14.87 13.65
CA ILE A 88 27.07 -15.27 15.00
C ILE A 88 25.88 -16.23 14.95
N ALA A 89 24.88 -15.94 14.10
CA ALA A 89 23.72 -16.81 13.93
C ALA A 89 24.11 -18.18 13.33
N LYS A 90 25.02 -18.22 12.34
CA LYS A 90 25.51 -19.49 11.76
C LYS A 90 26.33 -20.30 12.76
N GLU A 91 27.18 -19.66 13.56
CA GLU A 91 27.93 -20.31 14.63
C GLU A 91 27.00 -20.90 15.71
N ALA A 92 25.94 -20.18 16.08
CA ALA A 92 24.98 -20.64 17.07
C ALA A 92 24.07 -21.76 16.51
N GLY A 93 23.62 -21.61 15.27
CA GLY A 93 22.65 -22.47 14.60
C GLY A 93 23.20 -23.80 14.09
N GLY A 94 24.49 -23.89 13.79
CA GLY A 94 25.08 -25.07 13.16
C GLY A 94 24.39 -25.40 11.83
N GLU A 95 23.69 -26.53 11.76
CA GLU A 95 22.94 -26.96 10.57
C GLU A 95 21.55 -26.31 10.43
N LYS A 96 21.07 -25.60 11.47
CA LYS A 96 19.80 -24.88 11.44
C LYS A 96 19.85 -23.68 10.48
N LYS A 97 18.67 -23.27 10.00
CA LYS A 97 18.57 -22.21 9.00
C LYS A 97 18.63 -20.84 9.66
N VAL A 98 19.33 -19.92 8.99
CA VAL A 98 19.44 -18.53 9.41
C VAL A 98 18.70 -17.64 8.42
N ALA A 99 17.73 -16.87 8.90
CA ALA A 99 17.02 -15.87 8.12
C ALA A 99 17.68 -14.50 8.32
N LEU A 100 18.08 -13.86 7.22
CA LEU A 100 18.45 -12.45 7.20
C LEU A 100 17.20 -11.63 7.48
N ASP A 101 17.15 -11.02 8.65
CA ASP A 101 16.04 -10.20 9.11
C ASP A 101 16.17 -8.77 8.57
N ILE A 102 15.17 -8.30 7.83
CA ILE A 102 15.10 -6.98 7.21
C ILE A 102 13.76 -6.35 7.59
N GLY A 103 13.81 -5.35 8.46
CA GLY A 103 12.67 -4.52 8.82
C GLY A 103 12.45 -3.33 7.88
N PRO A 104 11.46 -2.46 8.16
CA PRO A 104 11.24 -1.24 7.40
C PRO A 104 12.40 -0.26 7.54
N ILE A 105 12.60 0.58 6.52
CA ILE A 105 13.66 1.60 6.48
C ILE A 105 13.44 2.66 7.57
N GLY A 106 12.18 2.93 7.92
CA GLY A 106 11.78 3.89 8.94
C GLY A 106 11.47 5.29 8.39
N GLN A 107 11.23 5.41 7.08
CA GLN A 107 10.86 6.66 6.42
C GLN A 107 9.66 6.43 5.48
N MET A 108 8.77 7.43 5.35
CA MET A 108 7.61 7.33 4.46
C MET A 108 8.04 7.38 2.99
N MET A 109 7.46 6.48 2.18
CA MET A 109 7.62 6.44 0.73
C MET A 109 6.93 7.61 0.02
N GLU A 110 7.49 8.08 -1.08
CA GLU A 110 6.81 9.02 -1.98
C GLU A 110 5.49 8.43 -2.53
N PRO A 111 4.45 9.26 -2.76
CA PRO A 111 4.44 10.72 -2.56
C PRO A 111 4.05 11.17 -1.13
N ILE A 112 3.82 10.24 -0.20
CA ILE A 112 3.41 10.58 1.18
C ILE A 112 4.59 11.15 1.98
N GLY A 113 5.77 10.59 1.78
CA GLY A 113 7.02 11.05 2.35
C GLY A 113 8.07 11.37 1.29
N THR A 114 9.33 11.34 1.72
CA THR A 114 10.48 11.78 0.92
C THR A 114 11.33 10.63 0.39
N LEU A 115 11.07 9.39 0.80
CA LEU A 115 11.85 8.24 0.35
C LEU A 115 11.38 7.80 -1.05
N SER A 116 12.24 7.97 -2.05
CA SER A 116 11.92 7.51 -3.40
C SER A 116 11.98 5.98 -3.50
N PHE A 117 11.26 5.41 -4.47
CA PHE A 117 11.28 3.96 -4.70
C PHE A 117 12.67 3.41 -5.03
N ASP A 118 13.41 4.13 -5.89
CA ASP A 118 14.75 3.72 -6.32
C ASP A 118 15.73 3.79 -5.12
N GLU A 119 15.60 4.80 -4.25
CA GLU A 119 16.40 4.89 -3.01
C GLU A 119 16.06 3.78 -2.01
N ALA A 120 14.78 3.50 -1.78
CA ALA A 120 14.35 2.39 -0.93
C ALA A 120 14.90 1.05 -1.44
N TYR A 121 14.79 0.81 -2.76
CA TYR A 121 15.36 -0.36 -3.41
C TYR A 121 16.87 -0.48 -3.16
N ASP A 122 17.63 0.62 -3.32
CA ASP A 122 19.09 0.61 -3.13
C ASP A 122 19.50 0.34 -1.67
N ILE A 123 18.72 0.83 -0.71
CA ILE A 123 18.93 0.56 0.72
C ILE A 123 18.67 -0.92 1.05
N PHE A 124 17.59 -1.51 0.51
CA PHE A 124 17.33 -2.95 0.69
C PHE A 124 18.35 -3.83 -0.04
N LYS A 125 18.77 -3.42 -1.24
CA LYS A 125 19.75 -4.15 -2.05
C LYS A 125 21.09 -4.30 -1.32
N GLU A 126 21.54 -3.24 -0.65
CA GLU A 126 22.76 -3.28 0.18
C GLU A 126 22.67 -4.40 1.23
N GLN A 127 21.58 -4.44 2.00
CA GLN A 127 21.35 -5.44 3.05
C GLN A 127 21.30 -6.86 2.48
N VAL A 128 20.56 -7.05 1.39
CA VAL A 128 20.40 -8.35 0.71
C VAL A 128 21.73 -8.90 0.21
N ILE A 129 22.54 -8.08 -0.48
CA ILE A 129 23.82 -8.52 -1.05
C ILE A 129 24.77 -8.95 0.08
N VAL A 130 24.88 -8.15 1.13
CA VAL A 130 25.77 -8.45 2.26
C VAL A 130 25.31 -9.72 2.97
N GLY A 131 24.04 -9.80 3.37
CA GLY A 131 23.54 -10.96 4.11
C GLY A 131 23.57 -12.26 3.30
N THR A 132 23.32 -12.19 1.98
CA THR A 132 23.47 -13.34 1.07
C THR A 132 24.94 -13.79 1.01
N ARG A 133 25.88 -12.85 0.84
CA ARG A 133 27.32 -13.16 0.79
C ARG A 133 27.83 -13.73 2.11
N ALA A 134 27.32 -13.25 3.24
CA ALA A 134 27.68 -13.71 4.58
C ALA A 134 27.14 -15.12 4.90
N GLY A 135 26.24 -15.67 4.08
CA GLY A 135 25.77 -17.06 4.17
C GLY A 135 24.41 -17.24 4.84
N ALA A 136 23.53 -16.23 4.80
CA ALA A 136 22.13 -16.40 5.18
C ALA A 136 21.43 -17.46 4.29
N ASP A 137 20.45 -18.17 4.83
CA ASP A 137 19.70 -19.22 4.14
C ASP A 137 18.36 -18.73 3.58
N ILE A 138 17.79 -17.68 4.17
CA ILE A 138 16.47 -17.10 3.87
C ILE A 138 16.58 -15.57 3.97
N ILE A 139 15.81 -14.83 3.17
CA ILE A 139 15.59 -13.40 3.37
C ILE A 139 14.21 -13.22 3.97
N LEU A 140 14.12 -12.66 5.18
CA LEU A 140 12.88 -12.31 5.85
C LEU A 140 12.71 -10.79 5.81
N ILE A 141 11.75 -10.33 5.00
CA ILE A 141 11.30 -8.94 4.99
C ILE A 141 10.11 -8.87 5.94
N GLU A 142 10.24 -8.23 7.09
CA GLU A 142 9.20 -8.24 8.12
C GLU A 142 8.77 -6.86 8.62
N THR A 143 7.59 -6.82 9.25
CA THR A 143 6.99 -5.62 9.86
C THR A 143 6.79 -4.46 8.89
N ILE A 144 6.64 -4.73 7.58
CA ILE A 144 6.43 -3.66 6.60
C ILE A 144 4.99 -3.16 6.68
N SER A 145 4.81 -1.85 6.85
CA SER A 145 3.48 -1.21 6.95
C SER A 145 2.99 -0.58 5.64
N ASP A 146 3.87 -0.47 4.64
CA ASP A 146 3.55 0.06 3.31
C ASP A 146 3.84 -0.97 2.21
N LEU A 147 2.84 -1.29 1.40
CA LEU A 147 2.97 -2.21 0.28
C LEU A 147 4.02 -1.75 -0.74
N TYR A 148 4.23 -0.44 -0.89
CA TYR A 148 5.19 0.08 -1.85
C TYR A 148 6.64 -0.18 -1.42
N GLU A 149 6.91 -0.01 -0.12
CA GLU A 149 8.18 -0.35 0.51
C GLU A 149 8.42 -1.87 0.43
N ALA A 150 7.41 -2.69 0.72
CA ALA A 150 7.49 -4.14 0.60
C ALA A 150 7.87 -4.56 -0.84
N LYS A 151 7.27 -3.91 -1.85
CA LYS A 151 7.61 -4.13 -3.25
C LYS A 151 9.07 -3.78 -3.54
N ALA A 152 9.58 -2.65 -3.05
CA ALA A 152 10.98 -2.28 -3.23
C ALA A 152 11.92 -3.32 -2.61
N ALA A 153 11.63 -3.76 -1.37
CA ALA A 153 12.39 -4.78 -0.65
C ALA A 153 12.38 -6.13 -1.37
N ILE A 154 11.22 -6.58 -1.86
CA ILE A 154 11.10 -7.85 -2.59
C ILE A 154 11.87 -7.79 -3.91
N LEU A 155 11.75 -6.70 -4.68
CA LEU A 155 12.52 -6.56 -5.91
C LEU A 155 14.03 -6.54 -5.62
N ALA A 156 14.47 -5.84 -4.58
CA ALA A 156 15.86 -5.86 -4.15
C ALA A 156 16.34 -7.28 -3.81
N ALA A 157 15.52 -8.05 -3.10
CA ALA A 157 15.80 -9.44 -2.77
C ALA A 157 15.85 -10.36 -4.01
N LYS A 158 14.82 -10.33 -4.86
CA LYS A 158 14.69 -11.23 -6.02
C LYS A 158 15.68 -10.92 -7.14
N GLU A 159 16.10 -9.66 -7.30
CA GLU A 159 17.05 -9.25 -8.33
C GLU A 159 18.52 -9.47 -7.92
N ASN A 160 18.82 -9.57 -6.62
CA ASN A 160 20.20 -9.62 -6.11
C ASN A 160 20.50 -10.88 -5.28
N SER A 161 19.56 -11.81 -5.17
CA SER A 161 19.74 -13.07 -4.44
C SER A 161 18.91 -14.21 -5.04
N HIS A 162 19.37 -15.44 -4.80
CA HIS A 162 18.63 -16.67 -5.12
C HIS A 162 18.00 -17.33 -3.88
N LEU A 163 18.15 -16.69 -2.71
CA LEU A 163 17.57 -17.18 -1.47
C LEU A 163 16.03 -17.10 -1.51
N PRO A 164 15.34 -18.01 -0.80
CA PRO A 164 13.91 -17.88 -0.59
C PRO A 164 13.57 -16.56 0.09
N VAL A 165 12.51 -15.89 -0.37
CA VAL A 165 12.07 -14.59 0.16
C VAL A 165 10.77 -14.76 0.91
N PHE A 166 10.78 -14.41 2.19
CA PHE A 166 9.63 -14.40 3.08
C PHE A 166 9.26 -12.94 3.28
N CYS A 167 7.98 -12.61 3.16
CA CYS A 167 7.51 -11.24 3.37
C CYS A 167 6.30 -11.21 4.30
N THR A 168 6.43 -10.52 5.44
CA THR A 168 5.31 -10.24 6.32
C THR A 168 4.99 -8.75 6.32
N MET A 169 3.70 -8.44 6.42
CA MET A 169 3.22 -7.08 6.65
C MET A 169 2.56 -6.98 8.02
N THR A 170 2.53 -5.78 8.59
CA THR A 170 1.83 -5.53 9.85
C THR A 170 0.49 -4.84 9.62
N PHE A 171 -0.52 -5.26 10.39
CA PHE A 171 -1.91 -4.81 10.29
C PHE A 171 -2.39 -4.19 11.60
N GLN A 172 -3.29 -3.22 11.48
CA GLN A 172 -4.03 -2.64 12.60
C GLN A 172 -5.33 -3.42 12.86
N GLU A 173 -6.01 -3.11 13.97
CA GLU A 173 -7.28 -3.76 14.36
C GLU A 173 -8.39 -3.60 13.30
N ASN A 174 -8.33 -2.55 12.48
CA ASN A 174 -9.24 -2.32 11.35
C ASN A 174 -9.00 -3.28 10.15
N MET A 175 -8.10 -4.25 10.28
CA MET A 175 -7.69 -5.20 9.23
C MET A 175 -7.01 -4.57 8.02
N ARG A 176 -6.42 -3.38 8.18
CA ARG A 176 -5.66 -2.66 7.15
C ARG A 176 -4.24 -2.40 7.64
N THR A 177 -3.30 -2.25 6.72
CA THR A 177 -1.96 -1.71 7.02
C THR A 177 -2.06 -0.19 7.26
N LEU A 178 -0.96 0.43 7.71
CA LEU A 178 -0.91 1.88 7.94
C LEU A 178 -1.32 2.70 6.70
N THR A 179 -0.94 2.23 5.50
CA THR A 179 -1.26 2.89 4.23
C THR A 179 -2.57 2.42 3.59
N GLY A 180 -3.35 1.56 4.27
CA GLY A 180 -4.68 1.13 3.82
C GLY A 180 -4.73 -0.16 3.02
N THR A 181 -3.65 -0.93 2.92
CA THR A 181 -3.65 -2.21 2.19
C THR A 181 -4.49 -3.25 2.94
N ASP A 182 -5.38 -3.95 2.24
CA ASP A 182 -6.11 -5.10 2.78
C ASP A 182 -5.38 -6.43 2.52
N ALA A 183 -5.82 -7.47 3.23
CA ALA A 183 -5.25 -8.81 3.13
C ALA A 183 -5.29 -9.40 1.71
N ILE A 184 -6.36 -9.17 0.93
CA ILE A 184 -6.41 -9.70 -0.46
C ILE A 184 -5.40 -8.98 -1.34
N THR A 185 -5.29 -7.66 -1.23
CA THR A 185 -4.33 -6.86 -1.99
C THR A 185 -2.90 -7.26 -1.66
N MET A 186 -2.58 -7.42 -0.36
CA MET A 186 -1.30 -7.97 0.08
C MET A 186 -1.02 -9.32 -0.60
N VAL A 187 -1.93 -10.29 -0.47
CA VAL A 187 -1.73 -11.63 -1.05
C VAL A 187 -1.48 -11.56 -2.56
N GLN A 188 -2.32 -10.85 -3.31
CA GLN A 188 -2.22 -10.80 -4.77
C GLN A 188 -0.93 -10.13 -5.25
N VAL A 189 -0.47 -9.08 -4.56
CA VAL A 189 0.74 -8.34 -4.94
C VAL A 189 2.00 -9.11 -4.53
N LEU A 190 2.10 -9.57 -3.28
CA LEU A 190 3.29 -10.30 -2.81
C LEU A 190 3.49 -11.62 -3.56
N GLU A 191 2.42 -12.40 -3.80
CA GLU A 191 2.53 -13.62 -4.62
C GLU A 191 2.89 -13.31 -6.08
N GLY A 192 2.40 -12.19 -6.62
CA GLY A 192 2.77 -11.73 -7.95
C GLY A 192 4.27 -11.47 -8.07
N LEU A 193 4.84 -10.80 -7.08
CA LEU A 193 6.28 -10.52 -7.01
C LEU A 193 7.13 -11.78 -6.73
N GLY A 194 6.50 -12.92 -6.47
CA GLY A 194 7.17 -14.22 -6.37
C GLY A 194 7.87 -14.46 -5.04
N VAL A 195 7.30 -13.97 -3.93
CA VAL A 195 7.72 -14.41 -2.59
C VAL A 195 7.40 -15.88 -2.37
N ASP A 196 8.20 -16.56 -1.58
CA ASP A 196 8.08 -17.99 -1.28
C ASP A 196 7.12 -18.25 -0.11
N VAL A 197 7.01 -17.28 0.80
CA VAL A 197 6.11 -17.27 1.95
C VAL A 197 5.62 -15.85 2.17
N LEU A 198 4.34 -15.70 2.51
CA LEU A 198 3.77 -14.43 2.95
C LEU A 198 3.14 -14.56 4.33
N GLY A 199 2.92 -13.44 5.02
CA GLY A 199 2.32 -13.53 6.34
C GLY A 199 2.13 -12.20 7.05
N VAL A 200 1.93 -12.31 8.36
CA VAL A 200 1.77 -11.15 9.24
C VAL A 200 2.59 -11.32 10.51
N ASN A 201 3.14 -10.22 11.00
CA ASN A 201 3.86 -10.18 12.26
C ASN A 201 3.62 -8.86 12.99
N CYS A 202 3.92 -8.86 14.28
CA CYS A 202 3.82 -7.68 15.14
C CYS A 202 2.40 -7.09 15.26
N SER A 203 2.31 -5.93 15.92
CA SER A 203 1.14 -5.09 16.25
C SER A 203 0.01 -5.74 17.06
N LEU A 204 -0.37 -6.98 16.76
CA LEU A 204 -1.52 -7.67 17.31
C LEU A 204 -1.12 -8.99 17.97
N GLY A 205 -1.90 -9.40 18.97
CA GLY A 205 -1.83 -10.75 19.54
C GLY A 205 -2.47 -11.78 18.60
N PRO A 206 -2.26 -13.09 18.87
CA PRO A 206 -2.73 -14.16 17.98
C PRO A 206 -4.25 -14.16 17.76
N LYS A 207 -5.04 -13.84 18.79
CA LYS A 207 -6.50 -13.81 18.71
C LYS A 207 -7.02 -12.66 17.83
N GLN A 208 -6.44 -11.48 17.95
CA GLN A 208 -6.80 -10.31 17.14
C GLN A 208 -6.46 -10.52 15.66
N LEU A 209 -5.48 -11.38 15.35
CA LEU A 209 -5.12 -11.70 13.97
C LEU A 209 -6.12 -12.62 13.26
N TYR A 210 -7.05 -13.29 13.96
CA TYR A 210 -7.95 -14.27 13.35
C TYR A 210 -8.68 -13.77 12.08
N PRO A 211 -9.31 -12.58 12.07
CA PRO A 211 -10.02 -12.10 10.88
C PRO A 211 -9.08 -11.83 9.70
N ILE A 212 -7.84 -11.40 9.99
CA ILE A 212 -6.82 -11.13 8.97
C ILE A 212 -6.32 -12.44 8.38
N ILE A 213 -6.02 -13.43 9.23
CA ILE A 213 -5.58 -14.76 8.82
C ILE A 213 -6.65 -15.48 8.00
N ASP A 214 -7.93 -15.37 8.37
CA ASP A 214 -9.02 -15.97 7.59
C ASP A 214 -9.09 -15.40 6.17
N LYS A 215 -8.85 -14.10 6.00
CA LYS A 215 -8.77 -13.48 4.68
C LYS A 215 -7.51 -13.92 3.92
N ILE A 216 -6.34 -13.95 4.57
CA ILE A 216 -5.10 -14.38 3.92
C ILE A 216 -5.24 -15.83 3.45
N LEU A 217 -5.65 -16.74 4.32
CA LEU A 217 -5.83 -18.16 4.01
C LEU A 217 -6.91 -18.43 2.96
N LYS A 218 -7.88 -17.51 2.77
CA LYS A 218 -8.88 -17.63 1.69
C LYS A 218 -8.27 -17.41 0.31
N PHE A 219 -7.24 -16.56 0.19
CA PHE A 219 -6.70 -16.14 -1.11
C PHE A 219 -5.29 -16.64 -1.39
N ALA A 220 -4.51 -17.00 -0.36
CA ALA A 220 -3.13 -17.43 -0.51
C ALA A 220 -3.03 -18.79 -1.21
N THR A 221 -2.14 -18.88 -2.20
CA THR A 221 -1.75 -20.10 -2.93
C THR A 221 -0.35 -20.58 -2.55
N ILE A 222 0.38 -19.80 -1.76
CA ILE A 222 1.69 -20.13 -1.17
C ILE A 222 1.59 -20.28 0.36
N PRO A 223 2.58 -20.89 1.03
CA PRO A 223 2.56 -21.01 2.48
C PRO A 223 2.41 -19.68 3.22
N VAL A 224 1.68 -19.72 4.33
CA VAL A 224 1.42 -18.57 5.19
C VAL A 224 2.20 -18.71 6.50
N MET A 225 2.80 -17.60 6.96
CA MET A 225 3.48 -17.49 8.24
C MET A 225 2.84 -16.48 9.18
N ILE A 226 2.99 -16.69 10.49
CA ILE A 226 2.64 -15.68 11.50
C ILE A 226 3.69 -15.57 12.61
N GLN A 227 3.92 -14.34 13.08
CA GLN A 227 4.73 -14.04 14.27
C GLN A 227 4.02 -12.98 15.13
N PRO A 228 2.99 -13.35 15.92
CA PRO A 228 2.25 -12.40 16.73
C PRO A 228 3.04 -11.90 17.94
N ASN A 229 2.60 -10.77 18.51
CA ASN A 229 3.07 -10.32 19.82
C ASN A 229 2.50 -11.23 20.94
N ALA A 230 3.17 -11.26 22.10
CA ALA A 230 2.71 -11.97 23.29
C ALA A 230 1.50 -11.27 23.99
N GLY A 231 0.59 -10.67 23.22
CA GLY A 231 -0.45 -9.77 23.72
C GLY A 231 -0.14 -8.31 23.44
N LEU A 232 -0.96 -7.41 23.98
CA LEU A 232 -0.72 -5.98 23.89
C LEU A 232 0.22 -5.55 25.04
N PRO A 233 1.19 -4.66 24.79
CA PRO A 233 2.12 -4.24 25.83
C PRO A 233 1.36 -3.55 26.98
N LYS A 234 1.63 -3.99 28.20
CA LYS A 234 1.24 -3.32 29.46
C LYS A 234 2.52 -2.97 30.21
N ILE A 235 2.51 -1.95 31.06
CA ILE A 235 3.64 -1.71 31.96
C ILE A 235 3.18 -1.92 33.39
N ILE A 236 3.91 -2.77 34.11
CA ILE A 236 3.69 -3.09 35.52
C ILE A 236 5.05 -2.91 36.21
N ASN A 237 5.12 -2.03 37.22
CA ASN A 237 6.36 -1.69 37.94
C ASN A 237 7.51 -1.20 37.02
N ASP A 238 7.22 -0.28 36.09
CA ASP A 238 8.20 0.32 35.16
C ASP A 238 8.85 -0.66 34.15
N GLU A 239 8.32 -1.89 34.03
CA GLU A 239 8.72 -2.88 33.02
C GLU A 239 7.59 -3.15 32.01
N THR A 240 7.91 -3.20 30.71
CA THR A 240 6.95 -3.62 29.68
C THR A 240 6.67 -5.12 29.78
N ILE A 241 5.50 -5.46 30.30
CA ILE A 241 4.98 -6.82 30.44
C ILE A 241 3.91 -7.07 29.38
N TYR A 242 4.02 -8.20 28.72
CA TYR A 242 3.01 -8.71 27.80
C TYR A 242 2.10 -9.67 28.57
N ASP A 243 0.79 -9.51 28.41
CA ASP A 243 -0.19 -10.14 29.30
C ASP A 243 -0.56 -11.57 28.94
N LEU A 244 -0.16 -12.05 27.76
CA LEU A 244 -0.45 -13.41 27.32
C LEU A 244 0.60 -14.38 27.84
N THR A 245 0.17 -15.46 28.48
CA THR A 245 1.07 -16.55 28.90
C THR A 245 1.51 -17.40 27.70
N SER A 246 2.60 -18.15 27.83
CA SER A 246 3.07 -19.08 26.79
C SER A 246 2.05 -20.17 26.47
N GLU A 247 1.29 -20.63 27.47
CA GLU A 247 0.23 -21.63 27.32
C GLU A 247 -0.94 -21.07 26.50
N GLU A 248 -1.45 -19.89 26.85
CA GLU A 248 -2.51 -19.22 26.09
C GLU A 248 -2.06 -18.92 24.66
N PHE A 249 -0.85 -18.38 24.48
CA PHE A 249 -0.27 -18.12 23.16
C PHE A 249 -0.23 -19.38 22.31
N SER A 250 0.32 -20.48 22.83
CA SER A 250 0.42 -21.74 22.09
C SER A 250 -0.94 -22.35 21.74
N GLN A 251 -1.96 -22.14 22.59
CA GLN A 251 -3.32 -22.59 22.33
C GLN A 251 -3.97 -21.83 21.17
N GLU A 252 -3.79 -20.52 21.09
CA GLU A 252 -4.27 -19.73 19.95
C GLU A 252 -3.49 -20.08 18.67
N ILE A 253 -2.17 -20.33 18.76
CA ILE A 253 -1.35 -20.79 17.63
C ILE A 253 -1.84 -22.14 17.09
N LYS A 254 -2.18 -23.10 17.96
CA LYS A 254 -2.76 -24.38 17.56
C LYS A 254 -4.03 -24.19 16.74
N TYR A 255 -4.92 -23.31 17.19
CA TYR A 255 -6.15 -22.99 16.46
C TYR A 255 -5.86 -22.40 15.07
N ILE A 256 -4.85 -21.53 14.96
CA ILE A 256 -4.42 -20.97 13.67
C ILE A 256 -3.77 -22.03 12.77
N ALA A 257 -3.01 -22.98 13.33
CA ALA A 257 -2.46 -24.12 12.60
C ALA A 257 -3.56 -25.00 12.01
N ASP A 258 -4.63 -25.24 12.77
CA ASP A 258 -5.80 -25.97 12.28
C ASP A 258 -6.52 -25.24 11.12
N LYS A 259 -6.37 -23.93 10.98
CA LYS A 259 -6.90 -23.18 9.83
C LYS A 259 -6.06 -23.34 8.56
N GLY A 260 -4.75 -23.59 8.70
CA GLY A 260 -3.85 -23.88 7.58
C GLY A 260 -2.60 -23.03 7.49
N VAL A 261 -2.26 -22.26 8.53
CA VAL A 261 -0.93 -21.63 8.64
C VAL A 261 0.12 -22.71 8.91
N GLY A 262 1.26 -22.64 8.21
CA GLY A 262 2.31 -23.67 8.27
C GLY A 262 3.58 -23.25 9.01
N ILE A 263 3.78 -21.94 9.21
CA ILE A 263 5.02 -21.37 9.75
C ILE A 263 4.66 -20.45 10.92
N PHE A 264 5.33 -20.62 12.05
CA PHE A 264 5.03 -19.91 13.29
C PHE A 264 6.31 -19.37 13.92
N GLY A 265 6.23 -18.22 14.56
CA GLY A 265 7.25 -17.72 15.47
C GLY A 265 6.63 -16.74 16.45
N GLY A 266 7.45 -15.90 17.07
CA GLY A 266 7.00 -14.84 17.94
C GLY A 266 7.62 -13.50 17.59
N CYS A 267 6.90 -12.41 17.87
CA CYS A 267 7.42 -11.04 17.78
C CYS A 267 7.54 -10.46 19.20
N CYS A 268 7.25 -9.17 19.39
CA CYS A 268 7.48 -8.47 20.65
C CYS A 268 6.84 -9.17 21.86
N GLY A 269 7.63 -9.33 22.93
CA GLY A 269 7.20 -9.99 24.16
C GLY A 269 7.40 -11.51 24.22
N THR A 270 7.75 -12.15 23.10
CA THR A 270 7.93 -13.62 23.07
C THR A 270 9.36 -14.03 23.41
N ASP A 271 9.50 -14.85 24.45
CA ASP A 271 10.78 -15.42 24.88
C ASP A 271 10.86 -16.94 24.57
N PRO A 272 11.97 -17.63 24.89
CA PRO A 272 12.12 -19.05 24.59
C PRO A 272 11.00 -19.96 25.15
N ASN A 273 10.33 -19.57 26.25
CA ASN A 273 9.24 -20.38 26.80
C ASN A 273 8.02 -20.40 25.87
N PHE A 274 7.76 -19.32 25.13
CA PHE A 274 6.68 -19.25 24.15
C PHE A 274 6.97 -20.19 22.98
N ILE A 275 8.19 -20.16 22.45
CA ILE A 275 8.60 -21.01 21.33
C ILE A 275 8.52 -22.48 21.71
N LYS A 276 8.99 -22.83 22.93
CA LYS A 276 8.87 -24.19 23.46
C LYS A 276 7.42 -24.65 23.56
N ALA A 277 6.54 -23.83 24.15
CA ALA A 277 5.12 -24.16 24.28
C ALA A 277 4.45 -24.34 22.90
N VAL A 278 4.80 -23.50 21.91
CA VAL A 278 4.34 -23.66 20.53
C VAL A 278 4.82 -24.98 19.92
N LYS A 279 6.10 -25.32 20.06
CA LYS A 279 6.67 -26.56 19.53
C LYS A 279 5.97 -27.80 20.11
N GLU A 280 5.80 -27.84 21.43
CA GLU A 280 5.12 -28.92 22.14
C GLU A 280 3.65 -29.06 21.71
N LYS A 281 2.95 -27.92 21.57
CA LYS A 281 1.53 -27.93 21.16
C LYS A 281 1.33 -28.43 19.73
N LEU A 282 2.31 -28.23 18.84
CA LEU A 282 2.24 -28.59 17.42
C LEU A 282 2.84 -29.96 17.07
N GLU A 283 3.54 -30.63 17.99
CA GLU A 283 4.32 -31.86 17.75
C GLU A 283 3.51 -32.99 17.07
N ASN A 284 2.25 -33.15 17.49
CA ASN A 284 1.34 -34.19 16.98
C ASN A 284 0.41 -33.73 15.87
N LEU A 285 0.60 -32.50 15.37
CA LEU A 285 -0.18 -31.94 14.27
C LEU A 285 0.64 -31.95 12.97
N ARG A 286 -0.04 -31.75 11.85
CA ARG A 286 0.59 -31.64 10.53
C ARG A 286 0.05 -30.41 9.79
N PRO A 287 0.91 -29.65 9.07
CA PRO A 287 0.45 -28.52 8.28
C PRO A 287 -0.59 -28.95 7.24
N LYS A 288 -1.61 -28.11 7.03
CA LYS A 288 -2.58 -28.31 5.95
C LYS A 288 -2.04 -27.71 4.67
N GLU A 289 -2.20 -28.43 3.56
CA GLU A 289 -1.92 -27.89 2.24
C GLU A 289 -3.03 -26.93 1.81
N LEU A 290 -2.66 -25.71 1.42
CA LEU A 290 -3.59 -24.75 0.85
C LEU A 290 -3.95 -25.16 -0.59
N LYS A 291 -5.24 -25.28 -0.87
CA LYS A 291 -5.79 -25.73 -2.18
C LYS A 291 -6.52 -24.62 -2.92
N ASN A 292 -6.21 -23.36 -2.61
CA ASN A 292 -6.86 -22.23 -3.25
C ASN A 292 -6.45 -22.11 -4.72
N LYS A 293 -7.37 -21.61 -5.55
CA LYS A 293 -7.11 -21.30 -6.96
C LYS A 293 -6.58 -19.88 -7.08
N ARG A 294 -5.72 -19.65 -8.06
CA ARG A 294 -5.32 -18.30 -8.44
C ARG A 294 -6.51 -17.55 -9.02
N LEU A 295 -6.49 -16.23 -8.85
CA LEU A 295 -7.53 -15.32 -9.34
C LEU A 295 -6.92 -14.37 -10.37
N THR A 296 -7.70 -13.99 -11.38
CA THR A 296 -7.34 -12.89 -12.29
C THR A 296 -7.65 -11.58 -11.60
N THR A 297 -6.61 -10.83 -11.24
CA THR A 297 -6.73 -9.65 -10.37
C THR A 297 -5.91 -8.48 -10.87
N ALA A 298 -6.45 -7.27 -10.68
CA ALA A 298 -5.72 -6.01 -10.74
C ALA A 298 -5.83 -5.34 -9.38
N CYS A 299 -4.73 -4.77 -8.89
CA CYS A 299 -4.66 -4.20 -7.55
C CYS A 299 -4.07 -2.80 -7.59
N SER A 300 -4.70 -1.84 -6.92
CA SER A 300 -4.03 -0.64 -6.40
C SER A 300 -3.36 -0.97 -5.07
N SER A 301 -2.90 0.04 -4.34
CA SER A 301 -2.33 -0.12 -3.01
C SER A 301 -3.35 -0.52 -1.94
N THR A 302 -4.63 -0.23 -2.17
CA THR A 302 -5.70 -0.38 -1.17
C THR A 302 -6.91 -1.18 -1.65
N LYS A 303 -6.98 -1.52 -2.94
CA LYS A 303 -8.14 -2.20 -3.53
C LYS A 303 -7.72 -3.26 -4.54
N THR A 304 -8.38 -4.41 -4.47
CA THR A 304 -8.28 -5.48 -5.47
C THR A 304 -9.57 -5.57 -6.29
N VAL A 305 -9.43 -5.58 -7.61
CA VAL A 305 -10.49 -5.89 -8.57
C VAL A 305 -10.27 -7.31 -9.07
N ILE A 306 -11.23 -8.19 -8.79
CA ILE A 306 -11.26 -9.56 -9.29
C ILE A 306 -12.04 -9.59 -10.62
N LEU A 307 -11.42 -10.13 -11.66
CA LEU A 307 -12.00 -10.24 -13.00
C LEU A 307 -12.67 -11.62 -13.17
N GLY A 308 -13.86 -11.63 -13.75
CA GLY A 308 -14.63 -12.83 -14.06
C GLY A 308 -15.63 -13.31 -13.00
N GLU A 309 -15.75 -12.64 -11.85
CA GLU A 309 -16.89 -12.83 -10.93
C GLU A 309 -18.13 -12.05 -11.42
N ASN A 310 -17.90 -10.81 -11.83
CA ASN A 310 -18.87 -9.95 -12.49
C ASN A 310 -18.14 -9.05 -13.51
N VAL A 311 -18.92 -8.36 -14.35
CA VAL A 311 -18.37 -7.46 -15.36
C VAL A 311 -17.67 -6.27 -14.69
N LYS A 312 -16.42 -6.02 -15.09
CA LYS A 312 -15.59 -4.92 -14.59
C LYS A 312 -15.28 -3.90 -15.67
N VAL A 313 -15.55 -2.63 -15.42
CA VAL A 313 -15.37 -1.57 -16.41
C VAL A 313 -13.95 -1.02 -16.38
N ILE A 314 -13.26 -1.04 -17.51
CA ILE A 314 -11.97 -0.38 -17.70
C ILE A 314 -12.24 0.97 -18.39
N GLY A 315 -12.01 2.07 -17.69
CA GLY A 315 -12.26 3.42 -18.20
C GLY A 315 -11.22 3.86 -19.25
N GLU A 316 -11.68 4.26 -20.44
CA GLU A 316 -10.82 4.56 -21.61
C GLU A 316 -10.46 6.06 -21.80
N ARG A 317 -10.84 6.94 -20.88
CA ARG A 317 -10.79 8.40 -21.16
C ARG A 317 -9.38 8.99 -21.09
N ILE A 318 -8.44 8.40 -20.37
CA ILE A 318 -7.05 8.87 -20.28
C ILE A 318 -6.26 8.27 -21.45
N ASN A 319 -6.58 8.76 -22.64
CA ASN A 319 -5.94 8.38 -23.89
C ASN A 319 -5.98 9.58 -24.86
N PRO A 320 -4.83 10.14 -25.28
CA PRO A 320 -4.75 11.36 -26.08
C PRO A 320 -5.28 11.20 -27.51
N THR A 321 -5.49 9.97 -27.98
CA THR A 321 -5.96 9.68 -29.34
C THR A 321 -7.31 10.35 -29.60
N GLY A 322 -7.34 11.28 -30.57
CA GLY A 322 -8.53 12.05 -30.92
C GLY A 322 -8.99 13.12 -29.89
N LYS A 323 -8.29 13.30 -28.76
CA LYS A 323 -8.71 14.22 -27.68
C LYS A 323 -7.80 15.44 -27.57
N LYS A 324 -8.19 16.55 -28.20
CA LYS A 324 -7.40 17.82 -28.24
C LYS A 324 -7.02 18.33 -26.85
N LYS A 325 -7.97 18.39 -25.91
CA LYS A 325 -7.73 18.89 -24.55
C LYS A 325 -6.69 18.05 -23.78
N LEU A 326 -6.78 16.73 -23.87
CA LEU A 326 -5.80 15.84 -23.21
C LEU A 326 -4.42 15.95 -23.86
N LYS A 327 -4.35 16.12 -25.19
CA LYS A 327 -3.07 16.40 -25.87
C LYS A 327 -2.44 17.71 -25.39
N GLU A 328 -3.23 18.77 -25.28
CA GLU A 328 -2.77 20.06 -24.76
C GLU A 328 -2.30 19.93 -23.31
N ALA A 329 -3.06 19.25 -22.46
CA ALA A 329 -2.70 19.00 -21.06
C ALA A 329 -1.37 18.22 -20.93
N LEU A 330 -1.14 17.19 -21.76
CA LEU A 330 0.12 16.46 -21.76
C LEU A 330 1.29 17.34 -22.20
N LYS A 331 1.11 18.20 -23.22
CA LYS A 331 2.15 19.13 -23.68
C LYS A 331 2.48 20.21 -22.65
N SER A 332 1.48 20.71 -21.92
CA SER A 332 1.67 21.71 -20.87
C SER A 332 2.01 21.11 -19.50
N THR A 333 2.08 19.77 -19.39
CA THR A 333 2.25 19.07 -18.10
C THR A 333 1.16 19.42 -17.08
N ASN A 334 -0.07 19.70 -17.55
CA ASN A 334 -1.24 19.87 -16.70
C ASN A 334 -1.76 18.49 -16.26
N ILE A 335 -1.27 18.03 -15.10
CA ILE A 335 -1.62 16.73 -14.53
C ILE A 335 -2.99 16.78 -13.87
N ASP A 336 -3.40 17.92 -13.33
CA ASP A 336 -4.72 18.10 -12.71
C ASP A 336 -5.86 17.78 -13.71
N TYR A 337 -5.69 18.11 -14.99
CA TYR A 337 -6.64 17.68 -16.02
C TYR A 337 -6.73 16.14 -16.13
N ILE A 338 -5.60 15.42 -16.11
CA ILE A 338 -5.56 13.95 -16.18
C ILE A 338 -6.23 13.34 -14.95
N ILE A 339 -5.92 13.90 -13.78
CA ILE A 339 -6.50 13.49 -12.51
C ILE A 339 -8.01 13.71 -12.50
N SER A 340 -8.50 14.86 -12.97
CA SER A 340 -9.94 15.14 -13.01
C SER A 340 -10.69 14.13 -13.89
N GLU A 341 -10.10 13.70 -15.02
CA GLU A 341 -10.64 12.63 -15.85
C GLU A 341 -10.60 11.26 -15.12
N ALA A 342 -9.60 11.00 -14.29
CA ALA A 342 -9.53 9.79 -13.46
C ALA A 342 -10.63 9.76 -12.39
N ILE A 343 -10.79 10.85 -11.63
CA ILE A 343 -11.84 11.01 -10.61
C ILE A 343 -13.21 10.86 -11.25
N LYS A 344 -13.46 11.56 -12.36
CA LYS A 344 -14.73 11.47 -13.06
C LYS A 344 -15.05 10.05 -13.49
N GLN A 345 -14.08 9.32 -14.03
CA GLN A 345 -14.29 7.92 -14.42
C GLN A 345 -14.58 7.01 -13.22
N LYS A 346 -13.91 7.23 -12.08
CA LYS A 346 -14.21 6.54 -10.81
C LYS A 346 -15.65 6.80 -10.38
N GLU A 347 -16.07 8.06 -10.34
CA GLU A 347 -17.44 8.46 -9.94
C GLU A 347 -18.51 7.88 -10.88
N THR A 348 -18.20 7.78 -12.17
CA THR A 348 -19.13 7.22 -13.16
C THR A 348 -19.10 5.69 -13.26
N GLY A 349 -18.32 5.01 -12.40
CA GLY A 349 -18.38 3.56 -12.23
C GLY A 349 -17.30 2.77 -12.97
N SER A 350 -16.14 3.35 -13.27
CA SER A 350 -14.95 2.59 -13.64
C SER A 350 -14.44 1.76 -12.46
N ASP A 351 -14.12 0.49 -12.72
CA ASP A 351 -13.45 -0.39 -11.75
C ASP A 351 -11.92 -0.32 -11.89
N ILE A 352 -11.43 -0.11 -13.12
CA ILE A 352 -10.01 0.00 -13.49
C ILE A 352 -9.87 1.20 -14.44
N LEU A 353 -8.71 1.85 -14.49
CA LEU A 353 -8.44 2.95 -15.41
C LEU A 353 -7.33 2.60 -16.40
N ASP A 354 -7.62 2.75 -17.69
CA ASP A 354 -6.63 2.67 -18.76
C ASP A 354 -5.87 3.99 -18.86
N ILE A 355 -4.54 3.91 -18.81
CA ILE A 355 -3.62 5.05 -18.84
C ILE A 355 -2.72 4.91 -20.06
N ASN A 356 -3.12 5.57 -21.16
CA ASN A 356 -2.30 5.75 -22.34
C ASN A 356 -1.86 7.21 -22.44
N LEU A 357 -0.56 7.47 -22.43
CA LEU A 357 0.01 8.82 -22.56
C LEU A 357 0.83 8.99 -23.84
N GLY A 358 0.68 8.07 -24.80
CA GLY A 358 1.50 8.01 -26.00
C GLY A 358 1.34 9.24 -26.88
N LEU A 359 2.33 10.12 -26.90
CA LEU A 359 2.47 11.23 -27.83
C LEU A 359 3.91 11.32 -28.35
N PRO A 360 4.14 11.44 -29.67
CA PRO A 360 5.51 11.51 -30.22
C PRO A 360 6.34 12.69 -29.70
N GLU A 361 5.67 13.77 -29.25
CA GLU A 361 6.30 15.04 -28.88
C GLU A 361 6.71 15.13 -27.40
N ILE A 362 6.48 14.08 -26.59
CA ILE A 362 6.75 14.12 -25.14
C ILE A 362 7.68 12.99 -24.70
N ASP A 363 8.38 13.21 -23.58
CA ASP A 363 9.03 12.12 -22.84
C ASP A 363 7.96 11.27 -22.14
N GLU A 364 7.59 10.17 -22.80
CA GLU A 364 6.58 9.24 -22.33
C GLU A 364 6.98 8.55 -21.02
N ILE A 365 8.26 8.25 -20.80
CA ILE A 365 8.74 7.60 -19.57
C ILE A 365 8.58 8.54 -18.39
N GLY A 366 9.09 9.78 -18.52
CA GLY A 366 8.97 10.80 -17.48
C GLY A 366 7.52 11.15 -17.17
N MET A 367 6.70 11.34 -18.20
CA MET A 367 5.27 11.67 -18.04
C MET A 367 4.49 10.51 -17.40
N MET A 368 4.67 9.27 -17.87
CA MET A 368 4.01 8.09 -17.29
C MET A 368 4.39 7.91 -15.83
N THR A 369 5.67 8.08 -15.49
CA THR A 369 6.16 8.01 -14.12
C THR A 369 5.49 9.04 -13.22
N LYS A 370 5.41 10.29 -13.68
CA LYS A 370 4.82 11.39 -12.91
C LYS A 370 3.31 11.20 -12.73
N VAL A 371 2.59 10.83 -13.79
CA VAL A 371 1.13 10.61 -13.76
C VAL A 371 0.77 9.43 -12.86
N ILE A 372 1.51 8.32 -12.90
CA ILE A 372 1.25 7.17 -12.02
C ILE A 372 1.40 7.54 -10.55
N LYS A 373 2.50 8.23 -10.18
CA LYS A 373 2.73 8.70 -8.80
C LYS A 373 1.62 9.61 -8.30
N GLU A 374 1.14 10.51 -9.15
CA GLU A 374 0.05 11.41 -8.81
C GLU A 374 -1.28 10.67 -8.67
N LEU A 375 -1.66 9.86 -9.66
CA LEU A 375 -2.90 9.09 -9.64
C LEU A 375 -3.00 8.19 -8.41
N GLN A 376 -1.96 7.41 -8.08
CA GLN A 376 -2.01 6.46 -6.96
C GLN A 376 -2.17 7.10 -5.58
N SER A 377 -1.97 8.42 -5.46
CA SER A 377 -2.21 9.16 -4.21
C SER A 377 -3.64 9.67 -4.05
N ILE A 378 -4.42 9.67 -5.13
CA ILE A 378 -5.82 10.12 -5.12
C ILE A 378 -6.75 8.94 -5.22
N ILE A 379 -6.56 8.13 -6.26
CA ILE A 379 -7.51 7.11 -6.66
C ILE A 379 -7.08 5.75 -6.12
N ASP A 380 -8.07 5.00 -5.64
CA ASP A 380 -7.95 3.63 -5.16
C ASP A 380 -8.19 2.61 -6.28
N LEU A 381 -8.47 3.04 -7.52
CA LEU A 381 -8.70 2.13 -8.64
C LEU A 381 -7.37 1.54 -9.16
N PRO A 382 -7.32 0.23 -9.47
CA PRO A 382 -6.19 -0.34 -10.19
C PRO A 382 -5.99 0.32 -11.56
N LEU A 383 -4.74 0.32 -12.04
CA LEU A 383 -4.37 0.90 -13.33
C LEU A 383 -4.08 -0.19 -14.37
N GLN A 384 -4.52 0.07 -15.60
CA GLN A 384 -4.06 -0.57 -16.81
C GLN A 384 -3.06 0.35 -17.49
N ILE A 385 -1.80 -0.09 -17.58
CA ILE A 385 -0.69 0.68 -18.16
C ILE A 385 -0.66 0.38 -19.66
N ASP A 386 -0.99 1.39 -20.47
CA ASP A 386 -1.07 1.29 -21.93
C ASP A 386 0.08 2.05 -22.59
N SER A 387 0.98 1.29 -23.25
CA SER A 387 2.04 1.85 -24.09
C SER A 387 2.49 0.85 -25.15
N MET A 388 3.00 1.37 -26.27
CA MET A 388 3.62 0.57 -27.33
C MET A 388 5.10 0.25 -27.06
N LYS A 389 5.72 0.88 -26.05
CA LYS A 389 7.15 0.73 -25.76
C LYS A 389 7.37 -0.06 -24.47
N SER A 390 8.19 -1.12 -24.55
CA SER A 390 8.43 -2.02 -23.42
C SER A 390 9.21 -1.37 -22.27
N ASP A 391 10.06 -0.39 -22.57
CA ASP A 391 10.82 0.40 -21.57
C ASP A 391 9.90 1.31 -20.73
N VAL A 392 8.92 1.96 -21.37
CA VAL A 392 7.85 2.71 -20.67
C VAL A 392 7.08 1.78 -19.75
N ILE A 393 6.65 0.61 -20.25
CA ILE A 393 5.91 -0.39 -19.46
C ILE A 393 6.76 -0.84 -18.27
N GLU A 394 8.03 -1.22 -18.48
CA GLU A 394 8.87 -1.70 -17.38
C GLU A 394 9.07 -0.63 -16.30
N LYS A 395 9.38 0.62 -16.67
CA LYS A 395 9.58 1.68 -15.68
C LYS A 395 8.28 1.99 -14.92
N ALA A 396 7.15 2.03 -15.62
CA ALA A 396 5.83 2.26 -15.03
C ALA A 396 5.41 1.13 -14.06
N VAL A 397 5.53 -0.13 -14.47
CA VAL A 397 5.19 -1.28 -13.63
C VAL A 397 6.12 -1.39 -12.42
N ARG A 398 7.40 -1.04 -12.56
CA ARG A 398 8.36 -1.06 -11.45
C ARG A 398 7.92 -0.16 -10.29
N ILE A 399 7.50 1.07 -10.59
CA ILE A 399 7.11 2.07 -9.59
C ILE A 399 5.63 2.00 -9.19
N TYR A 400 4.81 1.19 -9.84
CA TYR A 400 3.39 1.15 -9.53
C TYR A 400 3.15 0.50 -8.15
N ASN A 401 2.45 1.18 -7.24
CA ASN A 401 2.09 0.60 -5.94
C ASN A 401 0.85 -0.32 -6.07
N GLY A 402 1.09 -1.57 -6.47
CA GLY A 402 0.04 -2.57 -6.69
C GLY A 402 0.42 -3.58 -7.79
N LYS A 403 -0.61 -4.24 -8.34
CA LYS A 403 -0.53 -5.19 -9.46
C LYS A 403 -1.32 -4.62 -10.66
N PRO A 404 -0.65 -4.04 -11.67
CA PRO A 404 -1.33 -3.42 -12.80
C PRO A 404 -1.74 -4.47 -13.84
N ILE A 405 -2.54 -4.04 -14.82
CA ILE A 405 -2.71 -4.74 -16.09
C ILE A 405 -1.78 -4.10 -17.13
N ILE A 406 -0.97 -4.89 -17.83
CA ILE A 406 -0.19 -4.39 -18.97
C ILE A 406 -1.05 -4.47 -20.23
N ASN A 407 -1.23 -3.33 -20.90
CA ASN A 407 -1.83 -3.22 -22.23
C ASN A 407 -0.74 -2.76 -23.22
N SER A 408 -0.12 -3.65 -23.98
CA SER A 408 -0.46 -5.07 -24.20
C SER A 408 0.72 -5.89 -24.71
N VAL A 409 0.49 -7.20 -24.87
CA VAL A 409 1.29 -8.11 -25.69
C VAL A 409 0.47 -8.54 -26.90
N ASN A 410 1.11 -8.89 -28.02
CA ASN A 410 0.44 -9.48 -29.17
C ASN A 410 1.13 -10.78 -29.61
N GLY A 411 0.54 -11.48 -30.58
CA GLY A 411 1.00 -12.78 -31.07
C GLY A 411 2.31 -12.76 -31.85
N LYS A 412 2.91 -11.59 -32.10
CA LYS A 412 4.23 -11.49 -32.71
C LYS A 412 5.30 -11.93 -31.71
N ARG A 413 6.27 -12.71 -32.19
CA ARG A 413 7.36 -13.23 -31.36
C ARG A 413 8.13 -12.14 -30.62
N GLU A 414 8.49 -11.06 -31.31
CA GLU A 414 9.24 -9.93 -30.73
C GLU A 414 8.46 -9.26 -29.57
N SER A 415 7.13 -9.14 -29.69
CA SER A 415 6.30 -8.57 -28.63
C SER A 415 6.31 -9.45 -27.39
N MET A 416 6.12 -10.76 -27.56
CA MET A 416 6.14 -11.73 -26.45
C MET A 416 7.50 -11.79 -25.76
N GLU A 417 8.60 -11.79 -26.53
CA GLU A 417 9.97 -11.83 -25.99
C GLU A 417 10.32 -10.58 -25.17
N LYS A 418 9.74 -9.41 -25.49
CA LYS A 418 9.95 -8.16 -24.72
C LYS A 418 9.03 -8.06 -23.50
N ILE A 419 7.76 -8.45 -23.62
CA ILE A 419 6.74 -8.19 -22.60
C ILE A 419 6.64 -9.31 -21.56
N PHE A 420 6.77 -10.59 -21.93
CA PHE A 420 6.62 -11.69 -20.96
C PHE A 420 7.66 -11.68 -19.84
N PRO A 421 8.94 -11.32 -20.06
CA PRO A 421 9.88 -11.15 -18.95
C PRO A 421 9.41 -10.12 -17.93
N ILE A 422 8.83 -9.00 -18.38
CA ILE A 422 8.29 -7.94 -17.52
C ILE A 422 7.10 -8.50 -16.72
N VAL A 423 6.15 -9.16 -17.40
CA VAL A 423 4.97 -9.78 -16.76
C VAL A 423 5.39 -10.78 -15.69
N LYS A 424 6.38 -11.64 -16.00
CA LYS A 424 6.89 -12.65 -15.07
C LYS A 424 7.59 -12.03 -13.86
N LYS A 425 8.41 -11.00 -14.10
CA LYS A 425 9.21 -10.31 -13.07
C LYS A 425 8.34 -9.60 -12.04
N TYR A 426 7.31 -8.90 -12.49
CA TYR A 426 6.44 -8.09 -11.62
C TYR A 426 5.10 -8.75 -11.28
N GLY A 427 4.84 -9.95 -11.82
CA GLY A 427 3.62 -10.72 -11.55
C GLY A 427 2.33 -10.10 -12.05
N THR A 428 2.39 -9.23 -13.06
CA THR A 428 1.23 -8.46 -13.53
C THR A 428 0.25 -9.33 -14.31
N CYS A 429 -0.96 -8.80 -14.50
CA CYS A 429 -1.80 -9.28 -15.59
C CYS A 429 -1.33 -8.65 -16.92
N VAL A 430 -1.65 -9.29 -18.04
CA VAL A 430 -1.35 -8.76 -19.38
C VAL A 430 -2.52 -9.01 -20.34
N ILE A 431 -2.85 -8.01 -21.15
CA ILE A 431 -3.78 -8.14 -22.26
C ILE A 431 -3.03 -8.67 -23.48
N GLY A 432 -3.42 -9.85 -23.94
CA GLY A 432 -3.00 -10.47 -25.20
C GLY A 432 -3.93 -10.10 -26.34
N LEU A 433 -3.46 -9.24 -27.25
CA LEU A 433 -4.19 -8.87 -28.46
C LEU A 433 -4.07 -9.99 -29.50
N THR A 434 -5.19 -10.45 -30.06
CA THR A 434 -5.20 -11.44 -31.15
C THR A 434 -4.77 -10.84 -32.49
N LEU A 435 -3.53 -10.39 -32.56
CA LEU A 435 -2.82 -9.82 -33.72
C LEU A 435 -1.48 -10.52 -33.85
N ASP A 436 -1.07 -10.91 -35.06
CA ASP A 436 0.25 -11.50 -35.33
C ASP A 436 0.93 -10.82 -36.53
N ASP A 437 1.96 -11.46 -37.10
CA ASP A 437 2.70 -10.94 -38.27
C ASP A 437 1.84 -10.85 -39.54
N ALA A 438 0.76 -11.64 -39.65
CA ALA A 438 -0.21 -11.55 -40.74
C ALA A 438 -1.22 -10.41 -40.55
N GLY A 439 -1.16 -9.70 -39.41
CA GLY A 439 -2.03 -8.57 -39.10
C GLY A 439 -3.31 -8.99 -38.38
N LEU A 440 -4.40 -8.23 -38.61
CA LEU A 440 -5.66 -8.42 -37.91
C LEU A 440 -6.42 -9.62 -38.49
N PRO A 441 -6.78 -10.63 -37.66
CA PRO A 441 -7.48 -11.81 -38.14
C PRO A 441 -8.91 -11.47 -38.58
N LYS A 442 -9.37 -12.13 -39.65
CA LYS A 442 -10.74 -11.96 -40.16
C LYS A 442 -11.73 -12.90 -39.48
N THR A 443 -11.34 -14.13 -39.15
CA THR A 443 -12.25 -15.17 -38.60
C THR A 443 -12.05 -15.41 -37.10
N ALA A 444 -13.03 -16.03 -36.45
CA ALA A 444 -12.97 -16.41 -35.04
C ALA A 444 -11.91 -17.50 -34.78
N GLU A 445 -11.76 -18.46 -35.70
CA GLU A 445 -10.80 -19.57 -35.59
C GLU A 445 -9.37 -19.04 -35.57
N LYS A 446 -9.05 -18.05 -36.42
CA LYS A 446 -7.71 -17.47 -36.44
C LYS A 446 -7.41 -16.68 -35.17
N ARG A 447 -8.40 -16.00 -34.60
CA ARG A 447 -8.26 -15.34 -33.28
C ARG A 447 -7.96 -16.36 -32.18
N LEU A 448 -8.65 -17.51 -32.18
CA LEU A 448 -8.39 -18.61 -31.24
C LEU A 448 -6.98 -19.18 -31.40
N GLU A 449 -6.49 -19.32 -32.63
CA GLU A 449 -5.13 -19.79 -32.90
C GLU A 449 -4.08 -18.83 -32.33
N ILE A 450 -4.23 -17.53 -32.57
CA ILE A 450 -3.31 -16.50 -32.03
C ILE A 450 -3.39 -16.46 -30.51
N ALA A 451 -4.60 -16.47 -29.92
CA ALA A 451 -4.78 -16.52 -28.48
C ALA A 451 -4.11 -17.76 -27.86
N THR A 452 -4.26 -18.92 -28.50
CA THR A 452 -3.58 -20.17 -28.09
C THR A 452 -2.06 -19.98 -28.09
N ASN A 453 -1.49 -19.40 -29.14
CA ASN A 453 -0.06 -19.15 -29.21
C ASN A 453 0.43 -18.24 -28.08
N ILE A 454 -0.29 -17.16 -27.78
CA ILE A 454 0.03 -16.23 -26.68
C ILE A 454 -0.01 -16.97 -25.33
N ILE A 455 -1.08 -17.72 -25.06
CA ILE A 455 -1.29 -18.42 -23.78
C ILE A 455 -0.22 -19.49 -23.56
N GLU A 456 0.02 -20.35 -24.55
CA GLU A 456 1.02 -21.42 -24.42
C GLU A 456 2.45 -20.88 -24.35
N THR A 457 2.75 -19.79 -25.07
CA THR A 457 4.05 -19.13 -24.95
C THR A 457 4.23 -18.54 -23.57
N ALA A 458 3.22 -17.86 -23.00
CA ALA A 458 3.29 -17.30 -21.66
C ALA A 458 3.53 -18.38 -20.59
N LYS A 459 2.94 -19.59 -20.73
CA LYS A 459 3.23 -20.74 -19.85
C LYS A 459 4.71 -21.13 -19.85
N ASN A 460 5.38 -21.07 -21.01
CA ASN A 460 6.82 -21.36 -21.11
C ASN A 460 7.68 -20.34 -20.34
N TYR A 461 7.19 -19.10 -20.17
CA TYR A 461 7.81 -18.09 -19.29
C TYR A 461 7.42 -18.25 -17.81
N GLY A 462 6.62 -19.26 -17.47
CA GLY A 462 6.10 -19.47 -16.12
C GLY A 462 5.05 -18.45 -15.69
N ILE A 463 4.34 -17.84 -16.67
CA ILE A 463 3.21 -16.95 -16.41
C ILE A 463 1.95 -17.82 -16.29
N PRO A 464 1.21 -17.73 -15.18
CA PRO A 464 -0.02 -18.50 -14.99
C PRO A 464 -1.15 -18.00 -15.91
N GLU A 465 -2.05 -18.88 -16.34
CA GLU A 465 -3.19 -18.51 -17.22
C GLU A 465 -4.04 -17.39 -16.61
N GLU A 466 -4.16 -17.34 -15.28
CA GLU A 466 -4.94 -16.34 -14.58
C GLU A 466 -4.37 -14.91 -14.71
N ASN A 467 -3.11 -14.76 -15.12
CA ASN A 467 -2.51 -13.45 -15.43
C ASN A 467 -2.69 -13.07 -16.90
N ILE A 468 -3.34 -13.88 -17.73
CA ILE A 468 -3.56 -13.60 -19.16
C ILE A 468 -5.02 -13.22 -19.38
N ILE A 469 -5.21 -12.07 -20.01
CA ILE A 469 -6.52 -11.55 -20.45
C ILE A 469 -6.46 -11.45 -21.96
N ILE A 470 -7.45 -11.98 -22.69
CA ILE A 470 -7.44 -11.94 -24.16
C ILE A 470 -8.36 -10.86 -24.70
N ASP A 471 -7.83 -10.02 -25.59
CA ASP A 471 -8.62 -9.11 -26.42
C ASP A 471 -8.69 -9.66 -27.84
N CYS A 472 -9.92 -9.98 -28.28
CA CYS A 472 -10.21 -10.56 -29.58
C CYS A 472 -10.15 -9.55 -30.74
N LEU A 473 -9.87 -8.27 -30.45
CA LEU A 473 -9.78 -7.14 -31.36
C LEU A 473 -11.02 -6.96 -32.25
N VAL A 474 -11.79 -5.92 -31.93
CA VAL A 474 -12.89 -5.51 -32.80
C VAL A 474 -12.39 -4.68 -33.98
N LEU A 475 -12.84 -5.05 -35.18
CA LEU A 475 -12.65 -4.27 -36.39
C LEU A 475 -13.79 -3.26 -36.59
N THR A 476 -13.51 -2.16 -37.27
CA THR A 476 -14.50 -1.10 -37.52
C THR A 476 -15.57 -1.60 -38.48
N ALA A 477 -16.84 -1.46 -38.11
CA ALA A 477 -17.96 -1.94 -38.92
C ALA A 477 -18.06 -1.24 -40.28
N SER A 478 -17.61 0.02 -40.37
CA SER A 478 -17.56 0.80 -41.61
C SER A 478 -16.57 0.27 -42.64
N ALA A 479 -15.52 -0.43 -42.22
CA ALA A 479 -14.45 -0.91 -43.11
C ALA A 479 -14.42 -2.43 -43.27
N ALA A 480 -14.81 -3.18 -42.23
CA ALA A 480 -14.70 -4.64 -42.20
C ALA A 480 -15.91 -5.28 -41.51
N GLN A 481 -17.13 -4.94 -41.98
CA GLN A 481 -18.40 -5.35 -41.38
C GLN A 481 -18.52 -6.86 -41.15
N GLU A 482 -18.05 -7.68 -42.09
CA GLU A 482 -18.10 -9.15 -42.02
C GLU A 482 -17.34 -9.71 -40.79
N ALA A 483 -16.30 -9.02 -40.31
CA ALA A 483 -15.47 -9.47 -39.20
C ALA A 483 -15.96 -9.01 -37.81
N VAL A 484 -16.98 -8.15 -37.75
CA VAL A 484 -17.52 -7.61 -36.49
C VAL A 484 -18.07 -8.73 -35.60
N MET A 485 -18.82 -9.66 -36.19
CA MET A 485 -19.38 -10.82 -35.49
C MET A 485 -18.35 -11.90 -35.19
N GLU A 486 -17.27 -11.99 -35.98
CA GLU A 486 -16.19 -12.95 -35.77
C GLU A 486 -15.45 -12.72 -34.46
N THR A 487 -15.33 -11.45 -34.05
CA THR A 487 -14.81 -11.07 -32.72
C THR A 487 -15.68 -11.63 -31.60
N LEU A 488 -17.01 -11.53 -31.72
CA LEU A 488 -17.95 -12.02 -30.72
C LEU A 488 -17.98 -13.55 -30.64
N LYS A 489 -17.84 -14.23 -31.79
CA LYS A 489 -17.73 -15.70 -31.86
C LYS A 489 -16.44 -16.22 -31.19
N ALA A 490 -15.34 -15.47 -31.30
CA ALA A 490 -14.05 -15.89 -30.73
C ALA A 490 -14.05 -15.92 -29.20
N ILE A 491 -14.78 -15.00 -28.54
CA ILE A 491 -14.84 -14.90 -27.06
C ILE A 491 -15.22 -16.25 -26.40
N PRO A 492 -16.38 -16.86 -26.70
CA PRO A 492 -16.76 -18.14 -26.10
C PRO A 492 -15.84 -19.29 -26.55
N MET A 493 -15.32 -19.26 -27.79
CA MET A 493 -14.36 -20.27 -28.26
C MET A 493 -13.09 -20.29 -27.42
N ILE A 494 -12.53 -19.13 -27.10
CA ILE A 494 -11.33 -19.02 -26.25
C ILE A 494 -11.64 -19.46 -24.82
N LYS A 495 -12.74 -18.97 -24.23
CA LYS A 495 -13.12 -19.27 -22.84
C LYS A 495 -13.51 -20.74 -22.61
N SER A 496 -14.01 -21.42 -23.64
CA SER A 496 -14.30 -22.87 -23.56
C SER A 496 -13.05 -23.74 -23.57
N ARG A 497 -11.94 -23.23 -24.14
CA ARG A 497 -10.66 -23.96 -24.21
C ARG A 497 -9.71 -23.61 -23.07
N TYR A 498 -9.71 -22.35 -22.61
CA TYR A 498 -8.82 -21.85 -21.57
C TYR A 498 -9.59 -21.10 -20.50
N ASN A 499 -9.13 -21.16 -19.25
CA ASN A 499 -9.75 -20.43 -18.14
C ASN A 499 -9.26 -18.97 -18.04
N VAL A 500 -9.11 -18.31 -19.19
CA VAL A 500 -8.68 -16.91 -19.27
C VAL A 500 -9.88 -15.97 -19.22
N LYS A 501 -9.62 -14.71 -18.85
CA LYS A 501 -10.62 -13.63 -18.95
C LYS A 501 -10.49 -12.90 -20.26
N THR A 502 -11.54 -12.18 -20.66
CA THR A 502 -11.54 -11.39 -21.89
C THR A 502 -11.77 -9.92 -21.61
N ALA A 503 -11.01 -9.08 -22.32
CA ALA A 503 -11.19 -7.64 -22.39
C ALA A 503 -11.49 -7.23 -23.84
N LEU A 504 -12.16 -6.10 -24.04
CA LEU A 504 -12.48 -5.64 -25.38
C LEU A 504 -12.71 -4.12 -25.41
N GLY A 505 -11.99 -3.43 -26.30
CA GLY A 505 -12.28 -2.05 -26.70
C GLY A 505 -13.53 -1.94 -27.58
N ALA A 506 -14.71 -2.21 -27.02
CA ALA A 506 -15.98 -2.29 -27.76
C ALA A 506 -16.33 -0.99 -28.52
N SER A 507 -15.86 0.16 -28.05
CA SER A 507 -16.06 1.48 -28.68
C SER A 507 -15.48 1.59 -30.10
N ASN A 508 -14.53 0.73 -30.47
CA ASN A 508 -13.85 0.77 -31.76
C ASN A 508 -14.75 0.34 -32.93
N VAL A 509 -15.80 -0.46 -32.65
CA VAL A 509 -16.72 -0.98 -33.69
C VAL A 509 -17.36 0.13 -34.53
N SER A 510 -17.61 1.30 -33.95
CA SER A 510 -18.39 2.38 -34.54
C SER A 510 -17.57 3.48 -35.23
N PHE A 511 -16.23 3.35 -35.29
CA PHE A 511 -15.42 4.39 -35.95
C PHE A 511 -15.86 4.62 -37.40
N GLY A 512 -16.00 5.90 -37.77
CA GLY A 512 -16.46 6.33 -39.09
C GLY A 512 -17.97 6.28 -39.32
N LEU A 513 -18.78 5.91 -38.32
CA LEU A 513 -20.25 5.86 -38.42
C LEU A 513 -20.93 6.97 -37.60
N PRO A 514 -22.11 7.46 -38.02
CA PRO A 514 -22.95 8.36 -37.21
C PRO A 514 -23.57 7.63 -36.02
N GLU A 515 -24.10 8.38 -35.04
CA GLU A 515 -24.81 7.84 -33.87
C GLU A 515 -24.07 6.69 -33.15
N ARG A 516 -22.75 6.83 -33.03
CA ARG A 516 -21.83 5.83 -32.46
C ARG A 516 -22.30 5.22 -31.13
N LYS A 517 -22.97 6.01 -30.30
CA LYS A 517 -23.47 5.58 -28.98
C LYS A 517 -24.42 4.38 -29.09
N ILE A 518 -25.29 4.36 -30.10
CA ILE A 518 -26.27 3.27 -30.31
C ILE A 518 -25.54 1.99 -30.71
N ILE A 519 -24.61 2.10 -31.66
CA ILE A 519 -23.81 0.97 -32.14
C ILE A 519 -22.94 0.41 -31.01
N ASN A 520 -22.25 1.28 -30.27
CA ASN A 520 -21.40 0.88 -29.15
C ASN A 520 -22.20 0.15 -28.07
N ALA A 521 -23.37 0.67 -27.67
CA ALA A 521 -24.22 0.04 -26.66
C ALA A 521 -24.76 -1.32 -27.13
N THR A 522 -25.22 -1.39 -28.38
CA THR A 522 -25.74 -2.64 -28.96
C THR A 522 -24.63 -3.70 -29.05
N TYR A 523 -23.46 -3.33 -29.55
CA TYR A 523 -22.32 -4.24 -29.66
C TYR A 523 -21.79 -4.68 -28.30
N LEU A 524 -21.74 -3.76 -27.33
CA LEU A 524 -21.37 -4.06 -25.96
C LEU A 524 -22.34 -5.08 -25.33
N ALA A 525 -23.66 -4.89 -25.48
CA ALA A 525 -24.65 -5.84 -24.98
C ALA A 525 -24.45 -7.25 -25.56
N LEU A 526 -24.17 -7.34 -26.87
CA LEU A 526 -23.85 -8.62 -27.53
C LEU A 526 -22.54 -9.22 -26.98
N ALA A 527 -21.49 -8.44 -26.83
CA ALA A 527 -20.20 -8.90 -26.30
C ALA A 527 -20.33 -9.42 -24.86
N LEU A 528 -21.07 -8.71 -24.01
CA LEU A 528 -21.40 -9.17 -22.66
C LEU A 528 -22.17 -10.50 -22.69
N GLY A 529 -23.16 -10.62 -23.59
CA GLY A 529 -23.90 -11.87 -23.82
C GLY A 529 -23.03 -13.04 -24.30
N CYS A 530 -21.95 -12.75 -25.04
CA CYS A 530 -20.94 -13.74 -25.46
C CYS A 530 -19.91 -14.07 -24.36
N GLY A 531 -19.96 -13.41 -23.20
CA GLY A 531 -19.12 -13.69 -22.06
C GLY A 531 -17.92 -12.76 -21.88
N LEU A 532 -17.97 -11.52 -22.39
CA LEU A 532 -16.96 -10.49 -22.10
C LEU A 532 -16.88 -10.19 -20.59
N ASP A 533 -15.67 -10.25 -20.01
CA ASP A 533 -15.46 -9.98 -18.58
C ASP A 533 -15.17 -8.49 -18.29
N ALA A 534 -14.39 -7.84 -19.16
CA ALA A 534 -13.85 -6.50 -18.90
C ALA A 534 -13.91 -5.56 -20.12
N PRO A 535 -15.04 -4.87 -20.37
CA PRO A 535 -15.10 -3.87 -21.43
C PRO A 535 -14.17 -2.68 -21.14
N ILE A 536 -13.35 -2.32 -22.14
CA ILE A 536 -12.62 -1.05 -22.19
C ILE A 536 -13.55 -0.05 -22.89
N THR A 537 -14.08 0.91 -22.14
CA THR A 537 -15.17 1.78 -22.60
C THR A 537 -15.25 3.10 -21.82
N ASP A 538 -15.98 4.08 -22.38
CA ASP A 538 -16.22 5.37 -21.72
C ASP A 538 -17.27 5.23 -20.61
N SER A 539 -16.81 5.13 -19.36
CA SER A 539 -17.68 5.07 -18.18
C SER A 539 -18.53 6.32 -17.97
N THR A 540 -18.17 7.45 -18.58
CA THR A 540 -18.93 8.70 -18.48
C THR A 540 -20.13 8.74 -19.44
N SER A 541 -20.29 7.73 -20.30
CA SER A 541 -21.44 7.57 -21.18
C SER A 541 -22.58 6.85 -20.45
N PRO A 542 -23.70 7.54 -20.14
CA PRO A 542 -24.82 6.92 -19.43
C PRO A 542 -25.36 5.71 -20.18
N VAL A 543 -25.49 5.78 -21.51
CA VAL A 543 -26.00 4.69 -22.35
C VAL A 543 -25.18 3.41 -22.21
N LEU A 544 -23.85 3.52 -22.13
CA LEU A 544 -22.97 2.35 -22.01
C LEU A 544 -23.05 1.77 -20.59
N MET A 545 -23.05 2.63 -19.56
CA MET A 545 -23.17 2.18 -18.18
C MET A 545 -24.56 1.61 -17.86
N ASP A 546 -25.63 2.16 -18.44
CA ASP A 546 -26.99 1.64 -18.36
C ASP A 546 -27.07 0.25 -18.99
N THR A 547 -26.41 0.06 -20.14
CA THR A 547 -26.31 -1.25 -20.79
C THR A 547 -25.63 -2.29 -19.89
N ILE A 548 -24.53 -1.91 -19.23
CA ILE A 548 -23.80 -2.79 -18.30
C ILE A 548 -24.64 -3.10 -17.06
N ARG A 549 -25.30 -2.09 -16.45
CA ARG A 549 -26.19 -2.28 -15.29
C ARG A 549 -27.36 -3.21 -15.62
N ALA A 550 -28.02 -2.98 -16.75
CA ALA A 550 -29.10 -3.85 -17.23
C ALA A 550 -28.60 -5.29 -17.47
N PHE A 551 -27.42 -5.44 -18.08
CA PHE A 551 -26.80 -6.75 -18.25
C PHE A 551 -26.52 -7.43 -16.90
N LYS A 552 -25.99 -6.71 -15.90
CA LYS A 552 -25.74 -7.26 -14.55
C LYS A 552 -27.00 -7.78 -13.89
N VAL A 553 -28.15 -7.13 -14.08
CA VAL A 553 -29.46 -7.64 -13.63
C VAL A 553 -29.83 -8.93 -14.38
N ILE A 554 -29.82 -8.88 -15.72
CA ILE A 554 -30.25 -10.00 -16.58
C ILE A 554 -29.38 -11.25 -16.36
N SER A 555 -28.08 -11.06 -16.18
CA SER A 555 -27.09 -12.12 -15.94
C SER A 555 -27.00 -12.57 -14.48
N ASN A 556 -27.87 -12.06 -13.59
CA ASN A 556 -27.91 -12.39 -12.16
C ASN A 556 -26.58 -12.07 -11.44
N GLN A 557 -25.87 -11.03 -11.87
CA GLN A 557 -24.69 -10.48 -11.18
C GLN A 557 -25.11 -9.46 -10.12
N ASP A 558 -26.13 -8.64 -10.39
CA ASP A 558 -26.79 -7.78 -9.41
C ASP A 558 -27.89 -8.57 -8.68
N LYS A 559 -27.57 -9.09 -7.50
CA LYS A 559 -28.50 -9.93 -6.72
C LYS A 559 -29.67 -9.11 -6.21
N GLU A 560 -30.88 -9.60 -6.46
CA GLU A 560 -32.13 -8.92 -6.10
C GLU A 560 -32.29 -7.53 -6.74
N CYS A 561 -31.54 -7.24 -7.81
CA CYS A 561 -31.55 -5.96 -8.52
C CYS A 561 -31.23 -4.75 -7.63
N ARG A 562 -30.50 -4.94 -6.51
CA ARG A 562 -30.28 -3.91 -5.50
C ARG A 562 -29.52 -2.71 -6.06
N GLU A 563 -28.40 -2.96 -6.73
CA GLU A 563 -27.57 -1.88 -7.30
C GLU A 563 -28.35 -1.09 -8.36
N TYR A 564 -29.10 -1.80 -9.21
CA TYR A 564 -29.92 -1.20 -10.25
C TYR A 564 -31.03 -0.32 -9.66
N ILE A 565 -31.81 -0.85 -8.70
CA ILE A 565 -32.90 -0.13 -8.05
C ILE A 565 -32.37 1.10 -7.32
N ASP A 566 -31.30 0.95 -6.54
CA ASP A 566 -30.70 2.05 -5.77
C ASP A 566 -30.24 3.17 -6.70
N PHE A 567 -29.59 2.85 -7.82
CA PHE A 567 -29.10 3.84 -8.78
C PHE A 567 -30.26 4.63 -9.41
N TYR A 568 -31.26 3.95 -9.98
CA TYR A 568 -32.35 4.66 -10.70
C TYR A 568 -33.38 5.31 -9.77
N ASN A 569 -33.57 4.81 -8.54
CA ASN A 569 -34.41 5.49 -7.54
C ASN A 569 -33.74 6.74 -6.97
N ARG A 570 -32.41 6.74 -6.79
CA ARG A 570 -31.65 7.96 -6.43
C ARG A 570 -31.62 8.94 -7.60
N GLY A 571 -31.39 8.45 -8.83
CA GLY A 571 -31.43 9.25 -10.05
C GLY A 571 -32.77 9.97 -10.26
N ALA A 572 -33.91 9.30 -10.02
CA ALA A 572 -35.23 9.92 -10.09
C ALA A 572 -35.46 11.04 -9.05
N LYS A 573 -34.71 11.06 -7.93
CA LYS A 573 -34.72 12.14 -6.94
C LYS A 573 -33.72 13.26 -7.26
N GLU A 574 -32.56 12.95 -7.82
CA GLU A 574 -31.50 13.92 -8.15
C GLU A 574 -31.68 14.61 -9.51
N ASP A 575 -32.32 13.97 -10.50
CA ASP A 575 -32.65 14.57 -11.81
C ASP A 575 -33.65 15.74 -11.70
N LYS A 576 -34.37 15.84 -10.58
CA LYS A 576 -35.17 17.03 -10.24
C LYS A 576 -34.36 18.22 -9.73
N ILE A 577 -33.08 18.01 -9.37
CA ILE A 577 -32.24 19.02 -8.69
C ILE A 577 -31.06 19.49 -9.56
N LYS A 578 -30.52 18.68 -10.48
CA LYS A 578 -29.27 19.03 -11.21
C LYS A 578 -29.49 19.32 -12.70
N LYS A 579 -29.87 20.57 -12.99
CA LYS A 579 -29.74 21.18 -14.32
C LYS A 579 -28.98 22.52 -14.26
N GLU A 580 -27.90 22.57 -13.50
CA GLU A 580 -26.90 23.63 -13.60
C GLU A 580 -25.50 23.01 -13.63
N LYS A 581 -24.59 23.60 -14.41
CA LYS A 581 -23.16 23.28 -14.38
C LYS A 581 -22.68 23.56 -12.94
N ILE A 582 -22.49 22.52 -12.15
CA ILE A 582 -21.90 22.69 -10.82
C ILE A 582 -20.41 22.92 -11.04
N GLU A 583 -20.01 24.18 -11.03
CA GLU A 583 -18.63 24.56 -10.76
C GLU A 583 -18.29 24.03 -9.36
N LYS A 584 -17.21 23.26 -9.22
CA LYS A 584 -16.82 22.70 -7.92
C LYS A 584 -16.43 23.85 -7.00
N ASP A 585 -17.05 23.89 -5.83
CA ASP A 585 -16.68 24.82 -4.78
C ASP A 585 -15.30 24.44 -4.18
N LEU A 586 -14.58 25.40 -3.59
CA LEU A 586 -13.24 25.21 -3.03
C LEU A 586 -13.20 24.03 -2.04
N LYS A 587 -14.27 23.84 -1.26
CA LYS A 587 -14.41 22.69 -0.35
C LYS A 587 -14.29 21.35 -1.09
N GLN A 588 -14.99 21.19 -2.21
CA GLN A 588 -14.94 19.95 -2.99
C GLN A 588 -13.58 19.77 -3.68
N ILE A 589 -13.00 20.86 -4.20
CA ILE A 589 -11.66 20.86 -4.81
C ILE A 589 -10.59 20.36 -3.83
N VAL A 590 -10.69 20.77 -2.55
CA VAL A 590 -9.80 20.30 -1.47
C VAL A 590 -10.04 18.82 -1.15
N ILE A 591 -11.31 18.38 -1.04
CA ILE A 591 -11.67 16.97 -0.82
C ILE A 591 -11.09 16.10 -1.94
N ASP A 592 -11.16 16.56 -3.19
CA ASP A 592 -10.66 15.86 -4.36
C ASP A 592 -9.12 15.89 -4.49
N GLY A 593 -8.46 16.79 -3.74
CA GLY A 593 -7.01 16.94 -3.75
C GLY A 593 -6.45 17.62 -5.00
N MET A 594 -7.19 18.56 -5.63
CA MET A 594 -6.78 19.29 -6.84
C MET A 594 -5.99 20.55 -6.49
N LYS A 595 -4.68 20.56 -6.74
CA LYS A 595 -3.76 21.59 -6.23
C LYS A 595 -3.85 22.90 -7.01
N ASP A 596 -3.82 22.85 -8.34
CA ASP A 596 -3.84 24.05 -9.19
C ASP A 596 -5.24 24.68 -9.22
N GLU A 597 -6.29 23.85 -9.19
CA GLU A 597 -7.67 24.31 -9.07
C GLU A 597 -7.90 25.01 -7.72
N ALA A 598 -7.39 24.46 -6.61
CA ALA A 598 -7.49 25.11 -5.30
C ALA A 598 -6.79 26.48 -5.31
N LYS A 599 -5.57 26.55 -5.85
CA LYS A 599 -4.83 27.82 -5.99
C LYS A 599 -5.65 28.87 -6.75
N THR A 600 -6.27 28.49 -7.85
CA THR A 600 -7.06 29.40 -8.68
C THR A 600 -8.34 29.83 -7.96
N LYS A 601 -9.11 28.88 -7.42
CA LYS A 601 -10.38 29.15 -6.75
C LYS A 601 -10.21 29.96 -5.46
N THR A 602 -9.13 29.73 -4.72
CA THR A 602 -8.81 30.54 -3.54
C THR A 602 -8.53 32.00 -3.91
N LYS A 603 -7.84 32.28 -5.03
CA LYS A 603 -7.64 33.66 -5.50
C LYS A 603 -8.95 34.35 -5.84
N GLU A 604 -9.86 33.66 -6.52
CA GLU A 604 -11.19 34.18 -6.85
C GLU A 604 -12.02 34.47 -5.57
N LEU A 605 -12.01 33.57 -4.60
CA LEU A 605 -12.76 33.74 -3.35
C LEU A 605 -12.22 34.88 -2.48
N LEU A 606 -10.90 35.11 -2.51
CA LEU A 606 -10.26 36.22 -1.79
C LEU A 606 -10.68 37.60 -2.31
N GLU A 607 -11.23 37.71 -3.53
CA GLU A 607 -11.75 38.99 -4.03
C GLU A 607 -13.07 39.39 -3.33
N ILE A 608 -13.80 38.42 -2.79
CA ILE A 608 -15.18 38.62 -2.29
C ILE A 608 -15.40 38.15 -0.84
N THR A 609 -14.46 37.43 -0.25
CA THR A 609 -14.61 36.78 1.07
C THR A 609 -13.41 37.07 1.96
N ASP A 610 -13.65 37.26 3.26
CA ASP A 610 -12.57 37.44 4.24
C ASP A 610 -11.68 36.18 4.33
N PRO A 611 -10.34 36.34 4.36
CA PRO A 611 -9.38 35.25 4.50
C PRO A 611 -9.71 34.21 5.57
N MET A 612 -10.15 34.63 6.77
CA MET A 612 -10.42 33.71 7.87
C MET A 612 -11.69 32.90 7.63
N LYS A 613 -12.70 33.48 6.98
CA LYS A 613 -13.88 32.72 6.55
C LYS A 613 -13.54 31.67 5.51
N ILE A 614 -12.63 31.95 4.58
CA ILE A 614 -12.18 30.95 3.61
C ILE A 614 -11.51 29.77 4.33
N VAL A 615 -10.66 30.07 5.33
CA VAL A 615 -10.00 29.04 6.15
C VAL A 615 -11.01 28.19 6.91
N ASP A 616 -11.91 28.80 7.68
CA ASP A 616 -12.81 28.06 8.56
C ASP A 616 -13.95 27.36 7.78
N ASP A 617 -14.62 28.05 6.85
CA ASP A 617 -15.83 27.55 6.17
C ASP A 617 -15.50 26.58 5.03
N TYR A 618 -14.34 26.71 4.38
CA TYR A 618 -13.97 25.88 3.23
C TYR A 618 -12.82 24.91 3.56
N LEU A 619 -11.66 25.43 3.99
CA LEU A 619 -10.46 24.59 4.14
C LEU A 619 -10.57 23.63 5.33
N ILE A 620 -10.88 24.14 6.53
CA ILE A 620 -11.04 23.30 7.73
C ILE A 620 -12.28 22.42 7.59
N SER A 621 -13.39 22.95 7.09
CA SER A 621 -14.58 22.16 6.83
C SER A 621 -14.33 21.01 5.83
N ALA A 622 -13.46 21.21 4.83
CA ALA A 622 -13.03 20.12 3.95
C ALA A 622 -12.18 19.08 4.71
N LEU A 623 -11.20 19.52 5.51
CA LEU A 623 -10.37 18.61 6.30
C LEU A 623 -11.18 17.80 7.31
N ASP A 624 -12.23 18.37 7.89
CA ASP A 624 -13.12 17.65 8.80
C ASP A 624 -13.85 16.52 8.08
N VAL A 625 -14.37 16.76 6.86
CA VAL A 625 -14.99 15.72 6.02
C VAL A 625 -13.97 14.65 5.61
N VAL A 626 -12.78 15.06 5.17
CA VAL A 626 -11.70 14.13 4.82
C VAL A 626 -11.29 13.28 6.04
N GLY A 627 -11.21 13.90 7.22
CA GLY A 627 -10.93 13.22 8.48
C GLY A 627 -12.03 12.23 8.89
N GLU A 628 -13.30 12.56 8.70
CA GLU A 628 -14.42 11.64 8.90
C GLU A 628 -14.36 10.44 7.96
N ASN A 629 -14.11 10.69 6.67
CA ASN A 629 -13.95 9.63 5.68
C ASN A 629 -12.75 8.72 6.00
N TYR A 630 -11.66 9.27 6.55
CA TYR A 630 -10.50 8.48 6.99
C TYR A 630 -10.85 7.59 8.19
N ASP A 631 -11.55 8.11 9.19
CA ASP A 631 -11.96 7.35 10.37
C ASP A 631 -12.96 6.23 10.02
N ASN A 632 -13.82 6.47 9.03
CA ASN A 632 -14.77 5.47 8.51
C ASN A 632 -14.09 4.44 7.58
N GLY A 633 -12.86 4.69 7.15
CA GLY A 633 -12.12 3.85 6.20
C GLY A 633 -12.57 4.01 4.74
N ASP A 634 -13.26 5.10 4.41
CA ASP A 634 -13.68 5.46 3.05
C ASP A 634 -12.50 6.01 2.22
N ILE A 635 -11.55 6.67 2.89
CA ILE A 635 -10.26 7.10 2.31
C ILE A 635 -9.10 6.64 3.20
N PHE A 636 -7.88 6.69 2.67
CA PHE A 636 -6.68 6.26 3.40
C PHE A 636 -5.67 7.38 3.54
N LEU A 637 -4.59 7.11 4.28
CA LEU A 637 -3.55 8.08 4.59
C LEU A 637 -3.03 8.89 3.38
N PRO A 638 -2.74 8.29 2.20
CA PRO A 638 -2.31 9.08 1.05
C PRO A 638 -3.32 10.16 0.62
N GLN A 639 -4.61 9.84 0.59
CA GLN A 639 -5.66 10.80 0.24
C GLN A 639 -5.77 11.91 1.29
N LEU A 640 -5.73 11.56 2.58
CA LEU A 640 -5.77 12.52 3.68
C LEU A 640 -4.62 13.53 3.57
N ILE A 641 -3.38 13.04 3.40
CA ILE A 641 -2.19 13.88 3.26
C ILE A 641 -2.29 14.77 2.03
N ARG A 642 -2.75 14.24 0.90
CA ARG A 642 -2.92 15.02 -0.32
C ARG A 642 -3.93 16.15 -0.18
N SER A 643 -5.11 15.90 0.40
CA SER A 643 -6.09 16.96 0.68
C SER A 643 -5.49 18.04 1.59
N ALA A 644 -4.67 17.62 2.55
CA ALA A 644 -3.98 18.51 3.46
C ALA A 644 -2.91 19.36 2.73
N GLU A 645 -2.15 18.80 1.79
CA GLU A 645 -1.26 19.57 0.90
C GLU A 645 -2.03 20.57 0.01
N THR A 646 -3.21 20.20 -0.48
CA THR A 646 -4.07 21.11 -1.23
C THR A 646 -4.53 22.28 -0.37
N VAL A 647 -4.86 22.03 0.91
CA VAL A 647 -5.14 23.10 1.89
C VAL A 647 -3.92 23.99 2.07
N LYS A 648 -2.71 23.42 2.22
CA LYS A 648 -1.48 24.20 2.37
C LYS A 648 -1.28 25.17 1.20
N ILE A 649 -1.49 24.72 -0.04
CA ILE A 649 -1.39 25.57 -1.24
C ILE A 649 -2.42 26.71 -1.19
N ALA A 650 -3.67 26.42 -0.84
CA ALA A 650 -4.69 27.45 -0.68
C ALA A 650 -4.30 28.44 0.44
N PHE A 651 -3.77 27.94 1.56
CA PHE A 651 -3.34 28.75 2.69
C PHE A 651 -2.14 29.65 2.36
N GLU A 652 -1.20 29.17 1.54
CA GLU A 652 -0.07 29.98 1.03
C GLU A 652 -0.57 31.17 0.20
N VAL A 653 -1.57 30.97 -0.67
CA VAL A 653 -2.22 32.05 -1.44
C VAL A 653 -2.88 33.07 -0.51
N ILE A 654 -3.60 32.60 0.51
CA ILE A 654 -4.24 33.48 1.51
C ILE A 654 -3.20 34.29 2.26
N LYS A 655 -2.09 33.65 2.66
CA LYS A 655 -1.00 34.29 3.40
C LYS A 655 -0.29 35.35 2.55
N GLU A 656 -0.01 35.07 1.27
CA GLU A 656 0.56 36.05 0.33
C GLU A 656 -0.32 37.31 0.26
N ARG A 657 -1.63 37.14 0.12
CA ARG A 657 -2.58 38.25 0.08
C ARG A 657 -2.63 39.05 1.40
N MET A 658 -2.59 38.38 2.54
CA MET A 658 -2.62 39.05 3.84
C MET A 658 -1.33 39.84 4.15
N ILE A 659 -0.18 39.34 3.67
CA ILE A 659 1.09 40.07 3.77
C ILE A 659 1.03 41.34 2.91
N GLU A 660 0.46 41.28 1.70
CA GLU A 660 0.19 42.45 0.87
C GLU A 660 -0.73 43.48 1.56
N GLU A 661 -1.69 43.00 2.36
CA GLU A 661 -2.62 43.83 3.13
C GLU A 661 -2.10 44.26 4.52
N GLY A 662 -0.86 43.91 4.88
CA GLY A 662 -0.22 44.32 6.15
C GLY A 662 -0.81 43.68 7.41
N LYS A 663 -1.50 42.53 7.29
CA LYS A 663 -2.04 41.76 8.43
C LYS A 663 -1.03 40.69 8.89
N ASP A 664 -0.74 40.66 10.19
CA ASP A 664 0.20 39.69 10.79
C ASP A 664 -0.39 38.27 10.94
N LYS A 665 0.53 37.28 11.02
CA LYS A 665 0.36 35.81 11.00
C LYS A 665 -1.00 35.23 11.46
N ILE A 666 -1.56 34.36 10.61
CA ILE A 666 -2.56 33.35 11.02
C ILE A 666 -1.84 32.23 11.79
N SER A 667 -2.00 32.16 13.10
CA SER A 667 -1.62 30.97 13.88
C SER A 667 -2.59 30.75 15.03
N LYS A 668 -3.18 29.55 15.11
CA LYS A 668 -4.05 29.13 16.22
C LYS A 668 -3.26 28.79 17.50
N GLY A 669 -1.92 28.77 17.43
CA GLY A 669 -1.03 28.50 18.55
C GLY A 669 0.23 27.73 18.14
N LYS A 670 1.28 27.81 18.96
CA LYS A 670 2.55 27.08 18.76
C LYS A 670 2.57 25.73 19.46
N ILE A 671 2.99 24.69 18.75
CA ILE A 671 3.09 23.30 19.22
C ILE A 671 4.49 22.78 18.94
N ILE A 672 5.14 22.10 19.90
CA ILE A 672 6.36 21.35 19.63
C ILE A 672 6.01 19.89 19.32
N LEU A 673 6.65 19.30 18.31
CA LEU A 673 6.63 17.86 18.06
C LEU A 673 8.05 17.29 18.04
N ALA A 674 8.26 16.15 18.68
CA ALA A 674 9.54 15.44 18.69
C ALA A 674 9.33 13.92 18.78
N THR A 675 10.20 13.14 18.15
CA THR A 675 10.39 11.75 18.61
C THR A 675 11.42 11.77 19.73
N VAL A 676 11.20 10.93 20.73
CA VAL A 676 12.01 10.93 21.94
C VAL A 676 13.39 10.36 21.66
N LYS A 677 14.36 10.67 22.53
CA LYS A 677 15.71 10.14 22.46
C LYS A 677 15.72 8.63 22.26
N GLY A 678 16.50 8.19 21.29
CA GLY A 678 16.63 6.81 20.86
C GLY A 678 15.64 6.36 19.80
N ASP A 679 14.63 7.16 19.48
CA ASP A 679 13.62 6.81 18.50
C ASP A 679 13.78 7.63 17.23
N ILE A 680 14.12 6.95 16.14
CA ILE A 680 14.27 7.59 14.83
C ILE A 680 13.02 7.47 13.96
N HIS A 681 11.98 6.79 14.43
CA HIS A 681 10.77 6.58 13.65
C HIS A 681 9.87 7.80 13.76
N ASP A 682 9.89 8.62 12.71
CA ASP A 682 9.20 9.90 12.69
C ASP A 682 7.95 9.91 11.80
N ILE A 683 7.58 8.77 11.22
CA ILE A 683 6.41 8.63 10.35
C ILE A 683 5.15 9.18 11.03
N GLY A 684 4.81 8.67 12.21
CA GLY A 684 3.64 9.12 12.96
C GLY A 684 3.71 10.61 13.32
N LYS A 685 4.87 11.08 13.82
CA LYS A 685 5.11 12.50 14.14
C LYS A 685 4.91 13.40 12.92
N ASN A 686 5.44 13.02 11.76
CA ASN A 686 5.37 13.80 10.54
C ASN A 686 3.92 13.87 10.01
N ILE A 687 3.14 12.79 10.15
CA ILE A 687 1.71 12.83 9.85
C ILE A 687 1.00 13.83 10.79
N VAL A 688 1.27 13.78 12.10
CA VAL A 688 0.69 14.73 13.06
C VAL A 688 1.10 16.17 12.76
N LYS A 689 2.37 16.41 12.42
CA LYS A 689 2.89 17.71 12.00
C LYS A 689 2.10 18.25 10.82
N ILE A 690 2.03 17.47 9.74
CA ILE A 690 1.34 17.84 8.51
C ILE A 690 -0.11 18.21 8.83
N LEU A 691 -0.83 17.37 9.59
CA LEU A 691 -2.21 17.69 9.96
C LEU A 691 -2.31 18.97 10.81
N LEU A 692 -1.52 19.11 11.88
CA LEU A 692 -1.58 20.30 12.73
C LEU A 692 -1.27 21.60 11.96
N GLU A 693 -0.27 21.59 11.08
CA GLU A 693 0.04 22.73 10.21
C GLU A 693 -1.16 23.07 9.30
N ASN A 694 -1.82 22.05 8.74
CA ASN A 694 -2.97 22.22 7.85
C ASN A 694 -4.25 22.68 8.58
N TYR A 695 -4.34 22.42 9.89
CA TYR A 695 -5.38 22.99 10.76
C TYR A 695 -5.03 24.39 11.31
N GLY A 696 -3.92 24.99 10.85
CA GLY A 696 -3.54 26.36 11.16
C GLY A 696 -2.71 26.55 12.44
N PHE A 697 -2.10 25.48 12.97
CA PHE A 697 -1.15 25.57 14.09
C PHE A 697 0.28 25.80 13.59
N ASP A 698 1.09 26.52 14.38
CA ASP A 698 2.52 26.73 14.12
C ASP A 698 3.32 25.58 14.79
N VAL A 699 3.78 24.63 13.98
CA VAL A 699 4.45 23.42 14.49
C VAL A 699 5.97 23.58 14.46
N ILE A 700 6.58 23.57 15.64
CA ILE A 700 8.02 23.49 15.82
C ILE A 700 8.39 22.00 15.88
N ASP A 701 8.80 21.49 14.73
CA ASP A 701 9.31 20.13 14.61
C ASP A 701 10.78 20.08 15.01
N LEU A 702 11.07 19.42 16.13
CA LEU A 702 12.45 19.19 16.60
C LEU A 702 13.10 17.98 15.91
N GLY A 703 12.35 17.27 15.06
CA GLY A 703 12.85 16.11 14.35
C GLY A 703 12.82 14.86 15.21
N LYS A 704 13.86 14.06 15.06
CA LYS A 704 13.94 12.71 15.61
C LYS A 704 15.17 12.48 16.45
N ASP A 705 15.09 11.50 17.35
CA ASP A 705 16.14 11.22 18.35
C ASP A 705 16.51 12.48 19.15
N VAL A 706 15.49 13.18 19.65
CA VAL A 706 15.68 14.51 20.26
C VAL A 706 16.00 14.37 21.75
N ASP A 707 17.05 15.07 22.20
CA ASP A 707 17.45 15.07 23.61
C ASP A 707 16.42 15.79 24.50
N ILE A 708 16.27 15.31 25.75
CA ILE A 708 15.34 15.87 26.74
C ILE A 708 15.60 17.36 26.95
N HIS A 709 16.88 17.76 27.05
CA HIS A 709 17.25 19.15 27.29
C HIS A 709 16.83 20.06 26.15
N GLU A 710 16.97 19.61 24.90
CA GLU A 710 16.58 20.38 23.71
C GLU A 710 15.07 20.62 23.69
N ILE A 711 14.27 19.59 23.98
CA ILE A 711 12.80 19.71 24.03
C ILE A 711 12.38 20.72 25.11
N VAL A 712 12.95 20.62 26.31
CA VAL A 712 12.62 21.49 27.44
C VAL A 712 13.05 22.94 27.18
N GLU A 713 14.28 23.15 26.72
CA GLU A 713 14.81 24.47 26.40
C GLU A 713 13.97 25.15 25.31
N ARG A 714 13.67 24.41 24.22
CA ARG A 714 12.84 24.94 23.13
C ARG A 714 11.44 25.29 23.63
N ALA A 715 10.85 24.44 24.48
CA ALA A 715 9.52 24.66 25.02
C ALA A 715 9.46 25.93 25.89
N GLN A 716 10.51 26.22 26.66
CA GLN A 716 10.63 27.46 27.43
C GLN A 716 10.85 28.67 26.51
N ARG A 717 11.83 28.58 25.59
CA ARG A 717 12.21 29.70 24.71
C ARG A 717 11.07 30.21 23.84
N GLU A 718 10.25 29.31 23.31
CA GLU A 718 9.16 29.65 22.38
C GLU A 718 7.80 29.85 23.05
N ASP A 719 7.75 29.75 24.37
CA ASP A 719 6.56 29.73 25.20
C ASP A 719 5.38 28.88 24.66
N VAL A 720 5.66 27.64 24.23
CA VAL A 720 4.62 26.73 23.70
C VAL A 720 3.67 26.20 24.79
N LYS A 721 2.38 26.03 24.44
CA LYS A 721 1.36 25.50 25.37
C LYS A 721 1.17 23.99 25.26
N LEU A 722 1.59 23.39 24.15
CA LEU A 722 1.45 21.96 23.87
C LEU A 722 2.76 21.39 23.34
N VAL A 723 3.22 20.28 23.92
CA VAL A 723 4.31 19.44 23.41
C VAL A 723 3.75 18.07 23.07
N GLY A 724 4.01 17.59 21.86
CA GLY A 724 3.70 16.24 21.40
C GLY A 724 4.96 15.38 21.32
N LEU A 725 4.94 14.21 21.96
CA LEU A 725 6.05 13.24 21.95
C LEU A 725 5.63 11.95 21.25
N SER A 726 6.53 11.36 20.46
CA SER A 726 6.29 10.11 19.74
C SER A 726 7.37 9.05 20.02
N ALA A 727 6.95 7.78 20.11
CA ALA A 727 7.83 6.61 20.19
C ALA A 727 7.20 5.40 19.47
N LEU A 728 7.98 4.70 18.65
CA LEU A 728 7.58 3.47 17.95
C LEU A 728 8.15 2.21 18.60
N MET A 729 9.34 2.27 19.21
CA MET A 729 9.98 1.09 19.80
C MET A 729 9.67 0.98 21.30
N THR A 730 9.52 -0.24 21.82
CA THR A 730 9.36 -0.42 23.28
C THR A 730 10.61 0.02 24.05
N THR A 731 11.78 -0.03 23.42
CA THR A 731 13.05 0.45 24.00
C THR A 731 13.07 1.95 24.28
N THR A 732 12.29 2.77 23.55
CA THR A 732 12.39 4.24 23.60
C THR A 732 11.34 4.88 24.50
N VAL A 733 10.38 4.09 24.98
CA VAL A 733 9.27 4.58 25.80
C VAL A 733 9.73 5.17 27.14
N ARG A 734 10.80 4.65 27.73
CA ARG A 734 11.38 5.19 28.96
C ARG A 734 11.91 6.62 28.78
N ALA A 735 12.55 6.91 27.64
CA ALA A 735 13.02 8.25 27.33
C ALA A 735 11.85 9.25 27.24
N MET A 736 10.68 8.79 26.80
CA MET A 736 9.46 9.61 26.79
C MET A 736 9.00 10.00 28.19
N GLU A 737 8.98 9.05 29.13
CA GLU A 737 8.63 9.31 30.52
C GLU A 737 9.59 10.31 31.18
N GLU A 738 10.90 10.09 31.00
CA GLU A 738 11.94 11.00 31.52
C GLU A 738 11.76 12.42 30.95
N THR A 739 11.40 12.54 29.67
CA THR A 739 11.07 13.83 29.04
C THR A 739 9.85 14.51 29.68
N ILE A 740 8.78 13.75 29.95
CA ILE A 740 7.54 14.27 30.57
C ILE A 740 7.81 14.80 31.97
N ILE A 741 8.59 14.07 32.77
CA ILE A 741 8.95 14.46 34.14
C ILE A 741 9.68 15.81 34.11
N GLU A 742 10.69 15.97 33.24
CA GLU A 742 11.46 17.20 33.17
C GLU A 742 10.63 18.38 32.61
N LEU A 743 9.78 18.15 31.59
CA LEU A 743 8.85 19.15 31.09
C LEU A 743 7.88 19.65 32.16
N LYS A 744 7.34 18.75 32.99
CA LYS A 744 6.45 19.15 34.10
C LYS A 744 7.17 19.96 35.17
N LYS A 745 8.43 19.62 35.46
CA LYS A 745 9.25 20.33 36.44
C LYS A 745 9.62 21.73 35.96
N GLN A 746 10.04 21.87 34.70
CA GLN A 746 10.58 23.10 34.15
C GLN A 746 9.52 23.99 33.45
N LYS A 747 8.41 23.41 33.01
CA LYS A 747 7.30 24.12 32.36
C LYS A 747 5.92 23.54 32.77
N PRO A 748 5.51 23.69 34.04
CA PRO A 748 4.32 23.02 34.60
C PRO A 748 2.98 23.39 33.95
N LYS A 749 2.89 24.53 33.25
CA LYS A 749 1.67 24.96 32.54
C LYS A 749 1.55 24.40 31.12
N CYS A 750 2.56 23.67 30.64
CA CYS A 750 2.56 23.05 29.31
C CYS A 750 1.77 21.74 29.34
N SER A 751 0.81 21.62 28.43
CA SER A 751 0.11 20.36 28.18
C SER A 751 1.01 19.44 27.36
N ILE A 752 0.92 18.14 27.64
CA ILE A 752 1.78 17.12 27.02
C ILE A 752 0.89 16.04 26.42
N MET A 753 1.05 15.83 25.13
CA MET A 753 0.38 14.80 24.35
C MET A 753 1.40 13.75 23.95
N VAL A 754 1.03 12.47 24.02
CA VAL A 754 1.90 11.36 23.61
C VAL A 754 1.18 10.46 22.61
N GLY A 755 1.95 9.84 21.71
CA GLY A 755 1.45 8.86 20.76
C GLY A 755 2.56 7.92 20.26
N GLY A 756 2.20 6.99 19.39
CA GLY A 756 3.11 6.02 18.79
C GLY A 756 2.68 4.56 18.98
N ALA A 757 3.20 3.66 18.14
CA ALA A 757 2.65 2.31 17.94
C ALA A 757 2.69 1.42 19.20
N VAL A 758 3.58 1.73 20.14
CA VAL A 758 3.74 1.00 21.40
C VAL A 758 2.93 1.59 22.55
N LEU A 759 2.23 2.72 22.34
CA LEU A 759 1.47 3.39 23.38
C LEU A 759 -0.01 3.02 23.34
N ASN A 760 -0.68 3.21 24.48
CA ASN A 760 -2.13 3.15 24.61
C ASN A 760 -2.61 4.16 25.68
N LYS A 761 -3.93 4.27 25.84
CA LYS A 761 -4.56 5.26 26.75
C LYS A 761 -4.25 5.04 28.23
N GLU A 762 -4.05 3.79 28.65
CA GLU A 762 -3.64 3.48 30.02
C GLU A 762 -2.20 3.90 30.25
N TYR A 763 -1.34 3.55 29.29
CA TYR A 763 0.08 3.85 29.32
C TYR A 763 0.38 5.35 29.35
N SER A 764 -0.29 6.13 28.49
CA SER A 764 -0.11 7.59 28.45
C SER A 764 -0.37 8.24 29.81
N LYS A 765 -1.33 7.74 30.57
CA LYS A 765 -1.65 8.25 31.91
C LYS A 765 -0.57 7.90 32.92
N MET A 766 -0.03 6.68 32.82
CA MET A 766 0.98 6.15 33.73
C MET A 766 2.27 6.98 33.66
N ILE A 767 2.77 7.29 32.46
CA ILE A 767 3.93 8.17 32.26
C ILE A 767 3.62 9.66 32.50
N GLY A 768 2.40 9.97 32.96
CA GLY A 768 1.99 11.32 33.32
C GLY A 768 1.66 12.24 32.14
N ALA A 769 1.42 11.74 30.93
CA ALA A 769 0.94 12.61 29.85
C ALA A 769 -0.47 13.14 30.15
N HIS A 770 -0.78 14.33 29.64
CA HIS A 770 -2.11 14.93 29.78
C HIS A 770 -3.11 14.34 28.77
N TYR A 771 -2.61 13.97 27.58
CA TYR A 771 -3.42 13.48 26.48
C TYR A 771 -2.75 12.31 25.75
N TYR A 772 -3.58 11.44 25.18
CA TYR A 772 -3.17 10.35 24.31
C TYR A 772 -3.68 10.59 22.90
N GLY A 773 -2.77 10.87 21.98
CA GLY A 773 -3.07 10.91 20.56
C GLY A 773 -3.07 9.49 20.00
N LYS A 774 -4.23 8.82 20.03
CA LYS A 774 -4.38 7.46 19.48
C LYS A 774 -4.03 7.39 17.99
N ASP A 775 -4.25 8.49 17.28
CA ASP A 775 -4.00 8.69 15.86
C ASP A 775 -3.74 10.19 15.60
N ALA A 776 -3.43 10.52 14.35
CA ALA A 776 -3.09 11.88 13.98
C ALA A 776 -4.29 12.84 14.06
N ARG A 777 -5.53 12.36 13.87
CA ARG A 777 -6.74 13.16 13.99
C ARG A 777 -7.04 13.52 15.44
N GLU A 778 -6.94 12.55 16.35
CA GLU A 778 -7.09 12.81 17.78
C GLU A 778 -6.07 13.82 18.28
N SER A 779 -4.86 13.82 17.70
CA SER A 779 -3.83 14.82 18.02
C SER A 779 -4.26 16.25 17.65
N VAL A 780 -4.98 16.43 16.53
CA VAL A 780 -5.60 17.71 16.15
C VAL A 780 -6.72 18.09 17.12
N ASN A 781 -7.59 17.14 17.49
CA ASN A 781 -8.67 17.37 18.46
C ASN A 781 -8.12 17.83 19.83
N ILE A 782 -7.03 17.21 20.28
CA ILE A 782 -6.33 17.58 21.50
C ILE A 782 -5.79 19.01 21.38
N ALA A 783 -5.13 19.36 20.27
CA ALA A 783 -4.63 20.71 20.05
C ALA A 783 -5.76 21.75 20.11
N ARG A 784 -6.85 21.52 19.37
CA ARG A 784 -8.06 22.36 19.41
C ARG A 784 -8.59 22.57 20.82
N LYS A 785 -8.67 21.50 21.61
CA LYS A 785 -9.10 21.55 23.01
C LYS A 785 -8.15 22.37 23.90
N VAL A 786 -6.84 22.26 23.70
CA VAL A 786 -5.81 22.99 24.48
C VAL A 786 -5.81 24.48 24.14
N PHE A 787 -6.04 24.84 22.88
CA PHE A 787 -6.04 26.24 22.41
C PHE A 787 -7.43 26.90 22.43
N GLY A 788 -8.52 26.14 22.61
CA GLY A 788 -9.89 26.65 22.72
C GLY A 788 -10.52 27.05 21.38
N VAL A 789 -10.27 26.27 20.32
CA VAL A 789 -10.63 26.58 18.91
C VAL A 789 -11.37 25.46 18.20
#